data_AF-A0A7X7MG03-F1
#
_entry.id   AF-A0A7X7MG03-F1
#
_cell.length_a   1.000
_cell.length_b   1.000
_cell.length_c   1.000
_cell.angle_alpha   90.00
_cell.angle_beta   90.00
_cell.angle_gamma   90.00
#
_symmetry.space_group_name_H-M   'P 1'
#
loop_
_entity.id
_entity.type
_entity.pdbx_description
1 polymer ?
#
loop_
_entity_poly.entity_id
_entity_poly.type
_entity_poly.pdbx_seq_one_letter_code
_entity_poly.pdbx_strand_id
1 'polypeptide(L)'
;MAAARDFWLGASVGGTHTLSYALCNPQGQSCLATNLAIESIVARFATNLYYAAYGETNGILVNLSSTNYDAADFTLKLDGTVCATGQPPWRLAVGNLAAGAHTLRVQSKTFPDLADVATVYVIKVSLVPDYDRDGVIGTLDKARAATNEVFRFWINDDRDVGDTAQDGGSDNPGQASNPDHADFIVNGRRDLADLFPVLVDIGTPVPGAGTPAYYRLRQTSGAVSFVCTSLGEMNAGWHLTHDIVGCGAGLDASLMSATVTPVPTGGIALSGAFVQWMGQTGGRGVILIEGATTSSEPLVLDAVMADGTVATSAVLPLRIAPVEQMYTRVNLRDDPAVVTTGSALPPDSGTNVVFLHGFNVNQDDARGWQAETFKRLWRSGANARFHAVTWRGDIGLVNAFHYHENVISAFETAPRLKSYLDVLSEDRIVIAHSLGCMVASSAIADHGMTVGKYFMLNAAVASECFDASLWNDSPDPANDMVHDDWAAYTHACWSAKWHEIFAGSPSDDRRLLTWKERLGGVPDDTALYNFFSTGDEVFELRATTPDVVSGLSSSLGRYAWHKQETLKGRGTETLVGTSWAGWGFERAFTYQMPCVTSSWSGVDGPGFKITHNGAYPPPEVQTESVLLAELDEHPVFRRNPSSMFTNTIPAAVRNEILAKGIPAISHSAGIVACGFPPGTIGTRNLDMNIDFKPAGGAWGRIHEDYGKRWLHNDMKDMAFFYTHLLFEGPNGAITHGHVPHESISGLETRCDWRKTAACQPAASVTLAAGWRNPESRP
;
A
#
# COMPACT_ATOMS: atom_id res chain seq x y z
N MET A 1 5.38 -42.96 -50.63
CA MET A 1 5.78 -42.37 -49.33
C MET A 1 5.40 -40.90 -49.37
N ALA A 2 4.27 -40.55 -48.76
CA ALA A 2 3.73 -39.20 -48.76
C ALA A 2 4.44 -38.37 -47.69
N ALA A 3 5.02 -37.23 -48.09
CA ALA A 3 5.60 -36.27 -47.17
C ALA A 3 4.48 -35.66 -46.31
N ALA A 4 4.59 -35.79 -44.99
CA ALA A 4 3.73 -35.09 -44.05
C ALA A 4 3.85 -33.57 -44.29
N ARG A 5 2.76 -32.93 -44.71
CA ARG A 5 2.66 -31.47 -44.86
C ARG A 5 2.04 -30.92 -43.59
N ASP A 6 2.89 -30.64 -42.61
CA ASP A 6 2.50 -29.97 -41.38
C ASP A 6 2.24 -28.47 -41.66
N PHE A 7 1.16 -27.92 -41.09
CA PHE A 7 0.80 -26.50 -41.20
C PHE A 7 0.78 -25.82 -39.83
N TRP A 8 1.16 -24.55 -39.83
CA TRP A 8 1.53 -23.79 -38.65
C TRP A 8 0.66 -22.56 -38.53
N LEU A 9 -0.16 -22.47 -37.48
CA LEU A 9 -1.11 -21.37 -37.29
C LEU A 9 -0.90 -20.74 -35.92
N GLY A 10 -0.32 -19.53 -35.91
CA GLY A 10 -0.17 -18.74 -34.69
C GLY A 10 -1.42 -17.92 -34.38
N ALA A 11 -1.99 -18.04 -33.18
CA ALA A 11 -3.18 -17.27 -32.81
C ALA A 11 -2.88 -16.39 -31.59
N SER A 12 -2.74 -15.08 -31.82
CA SER A 12 -3.20 -14.09 -30.83
C SER A 12 -4.71 -13.89 -31.04
N VAL A 13 -5.41 -13.48 -29.99
CA VAL A 13 -6.88 -13.33 -29.93
C VAL A 13 -7.45 -12.77 -31.25
N GLY A 14 -8.03 -13.64 -32.10
CA GLY A 14 -8.75 -13.23 -33.33
C GLY A 14 -8.06 -13.32 -34.70
N GLY A 15 -6.97 -14.07 -34.88
CA GLY A 15 -6.31 -14.20 -36.20
C GLY A 15 -7.01 -15.10 -37.25
N THR A 16 -6.93 -14.72 -38.53
CA THR A 16 -7.37 -15.50 -39.70
C THR A 16 -6.18 -15.87 -40.59
N HIS A 17 -5.99 -17.14 -40.94
CA HIS A 17 -4.83 -17.61 -41.72
C HIS A 17 -5.19 -18.22 -43.06
N THR A 18 -4.39 -17.93 -44.08
CA THR A 18 -4.59 -18.38 -45.48
C THR A 18 -3.87 -19.72 -45.70
N LEU A 19 -4.62 -20.80 -45.86
CA LEU A 19 -4.11 -22.16 -46.14
C LEU A 19 -4.16 -22.46 -47.65
N SER A 20 -2.99 -22.78 -48.22
CA SER A 20 -2.87 -23.32 -49.58
C SER A 20 -2.68 -24.84 -49.52
N TYR A 21 -3.65 -25.60 -50.03
CA TYR A 21 -3.67 -27.06 -49.94
C TYR A 21 -3.93 -27.72 -51.30
N ALA A 22 -3.30 -28.86 -51.59
CA ALA A 22 -3.47 -29.58 -52.86
C ALA A 22 -3.57 -31.09 -52.62
N LEU A 23 -4.65 -31.72 -53.10
CA LEU A 23 -4.83 -33.17 -53.07
C LEU A 23 -3.95 -33.82 -54.15
N CYS A 24 -3.14 -34.79 -53.74
CA CYS A 24 -2.31 -35.59 -54.64
C CYS A 24 -2.78 -37.05 -54.64
N ASN A 25 -2.61 -37.72 -55.77
CA ASN A 25 -2.86 -39.16 -55.88
C ASN A 25 -1.74 -39.97 -55.14
N PRO A 26 -1.91 -41.30 -54.96
CA PRO A 26 -0.90 -42.15 -54.30
C PRO A 26 0.49 -42.12 -54.96
N GLN A 27 0.59 -41.68 -56.22
CA GLN A 27 1.83 -41.50 -56.99
C GLN A 27 2.45 -40.10 -56.84
N GLY A 28 1.87 -39.22 -56.02
CA GLY A 28 2.39 -37.87 -55.74
C GLY A 28 2.05 -36.80 -56.78
N GLN A 29 1.22 -37.11 -57.78
CA GLN A 29 0.76 -36.13 -58.78
C GLN A 29 -0.46 -35.38 -58.24
N SER A 30 -0.47 -34.05 -58.42
CA SER A 30 -1.65 -33.22 -58.12
C SER A 30 -2.85 -33.73 -58.91
N CYS A 31 -3.97 -33.99 -58.23
CA CYS A 31 -5.21 -34.43 -58.86
C CYS A 31 -5.81 -33.30 -59.71
N LEU A 32 -5.35 -33.14 -60.95
CA LEU A 32 -6.04 -32.33 -61.95
C LEU A 32 -7.15 -33.17 -62.57
N ALA A 33 -8.31 -33.18 -61.93
CA ALA A 33 -9.52 -33.70 -62.55
C ALA A 33 -10.61 -32.64 -62.44
N THR A 34 -11.11 -32.19 -63.58
CA THR A 34 -12.26 -31.30 -63.78
C THR A 34 -13.57 -31.82 -63.16
N ASN A 35 -13.55 -32.98 -62.50
CA ASN A 35 -14.69 -33.67 -61.90
C ASN A 35 -14.53 -33.93 -60.38
N LEU A 36 -13.54 -33.33 -59.71
CA LEU A 36 -13.31 -33.56 -58.29
C LEU A 36 -13.97 -32.46 -57.44
N ALA A 37 -15.22 -32.70 -57.03
CA ALA A 37 -15.92 -31.84 -56.09
C ALA A 37 -15.42 -32.14 -54.65
N ILE A 38 -14.68 -31.21 -54.05
CA ILE A 38 -14.37 -31.24 -52.61
C ILE A 38 -15.58 -30.65 -51.90
N GLU A 39 -16.46 -31.52 -51.40
CA GLU A 39 -17.75 -31.10 -50.84
C GLU A 39 -17.79 -31.06 -49.30
N SER A 40 -16.70 -31.45 -48.62
CA SER A 40 -16.59 -31.38 -47.16
C SER A 40 -15.14 -31.30 -46.70
N ILE A 41 -14.83 -30.35 -45.82
CA ILE A 41 -13.61 -30.32 -45.00
C ILE A 41 -14.03 -30.80 -43.60
N VAL A 42 -13.30 -31.77 -43.03
CA VAL A 42 -13.64 -32.36 -41.74
C VAL A 42 -12.42 -32.29 -40.82
N ALA A 43 -12.43 -31.39 -39.85
CA ALA A 43 -11.40 -31.34 -38.81
C ALA A 43 -11.81 -32.23 -37.63
N ARG A 44 -10.91 -33.14 -37.19
CA ARG A 44 -11.13 -34.04 -36.05
C ARG A 44 -10.26 -33.60 -34.88
N PHE A 45 -10.88 -33.30 -33.75
CA PHE A 45 -10.22 -32.79 -32.55
C PHE A 45 -10.16 -33.84 -31.44
N ALA A 46 -9.23 -33.67 -30.48
CA ALA A 46 -8.98 -34.61 -29.38
C ALA A 46 -10.21 -34.94 -28.50
N THR A 47 -11.29 -34.18 -28.62
CA THR A 47 -12.59 -34.39 -27.97
C THR A 47 -13.63 -35.17 -28.81
N ASN A 48 -13.23 -35.80 -29.93
CA ASN A 48 -14.14 -36.44 -30.91
C ASN A 48 -15.16 -35.48 -31.59
N LEU A 49 -14.89 -34.17 -31.60
CA LEU A 49 -15.72 -33.19 -32.31
C LEU A 49 -15.30 -33.07 -33.79
N TYR A 50 -16.29 -33.03 -34.69
CA TYR A 50 -16.16 -32.88 -36.14
C TYR A 50 -16.79 -31.55 -36.59
N TYR A 51 -16.17 -30.82 -37.53
CA TYR A 51 -16.61 -29.48 -37.95
C TYR A 51 -16.62 -29.35 -39.48
N ALA A 52 -17.62 -28.66 -40.05
CA ALA A 52 -17.84 -28.51 -41.49
C ALA A 52 -18.01 -27.02 -41.92
N ALA A 53 -17.72 -26.70 -43.19
CA ALA A 53 -17.80 -25.36 -43.78
C ALA A 53 -18.61 -25.32 -45.10
N TYR A 54 -19.19 -24.16 -45.45
CA TYR A 54 -20.06 -23.92 -46.63
C TYR A 54 -19.58 -22.70 -47.49
N GLY A 55 -19.93 -22.66 -48.80
CA GLY A 55 -19.40 -21.79 -49.90
C GLY A 55 -19.68 -20.26 -49.83
N GLU A 56 -19.38 -19.35 -50.78
CA GLU A 56 -19.01 -19.34 -52.22
C GLU A 56 -17.70 -18.52 -52.52
N THR A 57 -17.31 -18.42 -53.79
CA THR A 57 -16.10 -17.77 -54.35
C THR A 57 -15.85 -16.33 -53.85
N ASN A 58 -14.97 -16.19 -52.85
CA ASN A 58 -14.16 -14.98 -52.52
C ASN A 58 -13.22 -15.22 -51.31
N GLY A 59 -12.55 -16.38 -51.26
CA GLY A 59 -11.78 -16.79 -50.07
C GLY A 59 -12.71 -17.17 -48.91
N ILE A 60 -12.91 -18.47 -48.71
CA ILE A 60 -13.84 -19.00 -47.71
C ILE A 60 -13.27 -18.76 -46.30
N LEU A 61 -13.95 -17.94 -45.48
CA LEU A 61 -13.67 -17.82 -44.04
C LEU A 61 -14.39 -18.95 -43.30
N VAL A 62 -13.64 -19.90 -42.75
CA VAL A 62 -14.18 -20.99 -41.94
C VAL A 62 -14.09 -20.60 -40.46
N ASN A 63 -15.23 -20.25 -39.87
CA ASN A 63 -15.35 -20.00 -38.43
C ASN A 63 -15.60 -21.31 -37.69
N LEU A 64 -14.59 -21.78 -36.94
CA LEU A 64 -14.74 -22.94 -36.06
C LEU A 64 -15.26 -22.47 -34.68
N SER A 65 -16.48 -22.86 -34.30
CA SER A 65 -17.05 -22.62 -32.96
C SER A 65 -17.63 -23.91 -32.36
N SER A 66 -17.60 -24.02 -31.03
CA SER A 66 -18.19 -25.16 -30.29
C SER A 66 -19.73 -25.21 -30.33
N THR A 67 -20.38 -24.13 -30.78
CA THR A 67 -21.85 -23.99 -30.85
C THR A 67 -22.49 -24.64 -32.08
N ASN A 68 -21.72 -25.06 -33.08
CA ASN A 68 -22.22 -25.66 -34.33
C ASN A 68 -22.27 -27.20 -34.28
N TYR A 69 -22.62 -27.77 -33.13
CA TYR A 69 -22.57 -29.20 -32.83
C TYR A 69 -23.85 -29.96 -33.24
N ASP A 70 -23.69 -31.18 -33.78
CA ASP A 70 -24.68 -32.25 -33.72
C ASP A 70 -24.00 -33.56 -33.27
N ALA A 71 -24.69 -34.33 -32.43
CA ALA A 71 -24.18 -35.39 -31.56
C ALA A 71 -24.11 -36.78 -32.19
N ALA A 72 -24.61 -36.95 -33.40
CA ALA A 72 -24.85 -38.28 -33.96
C ALA A 72 -24.42 -38.34 -35.43
N ASP A 73 -23.16 -38.69 -35.70
CA ASP A 73 -22.68 -39.14 -37.01
C ASP A 73 -23.26 -38.39 -38.23
N PHE A 74 -22.77 -37.19 -38.57
CA PHE A 74 -23.26 -36.46 -39.74
C PHE A 74 -22.25 -36.31 -40.88
N THR A 75 -22.64 -36.87 -42.01
CA THR A 75 -22.17 -36.54 -43.36
C THR A 75 -22.89 -35.28 -43.84
N LEU A 76 -22.14 -34.25 -44.26
CA LEU A 76 -22.70 -33.03 -44.85
C LEU A 76 -22.95 -33.22 -46.36
N LYS A 77 -24.15 -32.86 -46.84
CA LYS A 77 -24.42 -32.71 -48.28
C LYS A 77 -24.44 -31.21 -48.63
N LEU A 78 -23.59 -30.79 -49.57
CA LEU A 78 -23.80 -29.56 -50.33
C LEU A 78 -24.93 -29.83 -51.34
N ASP A 79 -25.93 -28.96 -51.36
CA ASP A 79 -26.97 -28.98 -52.38
C ASP A 79 -26.57 -28.00 -53.50
N GLY A 80 -26.47 -28.56 -54.71
CA GLY A 80 -26.41 -27.93 -56.02
C GLY A 80 -25.78 -26.53 -56.16
N THR A 81 -24.51 -26.47 -56.52
CA THR A 81 -24.08 -26.17 -57.90
C THR A 81 -22.57 -26.31 -58.00
N VAL A 82 -22.10 -26.65 -59.20
CA VAL A 82 -20.68 -26.88 -59.54
C VAL A 82 -19.83 -25.73 -58.98
N CYS A 83 -18.94 -26.03 -58.02
CA CYS A 83 -17.87 -25.10 -57.67
C CYS A 83 -17.03 -24.88 -58.95
N ALA A 84 -17.32 -23.80 -59.66
CA ALA A 84 -16.53 -23.36 -60.79
C ALA A 84 -15.09 -23.17 -60.30
N THR A 85 -14.15 -23.78 -61.03
CA THR A 85 -12.69 -23.57 -60.98
C THR A 85 -12.23 -22.51 -59.97
N GLY A 86 -11.89 -22.96 -58.76
CA GLY A 86 -11.38 -22.13 -57.68
C GLY A 86 -10.69 -23.01 -56.64
N GLN A 87 -9.42 -23.34 -56.91
CA GLN A 87 -8.51 -23.89 -55.90
C GLN A 87 -8.28 -22.86 -54.77
N PRO A 88 -7.74 -23.28 -53.61
CA PRO A 88 -7.35 -22.42 -52.49
C PRO A 88 -6.74 -21.06 -52.90
N PRO A 89 -6.87 -20.03 -52.03
CA PRO A 89 -6.69 -20.21 -50.59
C PRO A 89 -7.96 -20.24 -49.71
N TRP A 90 -7.92 -21.04 -48.65
CA TRP A 90 -8.94 -21.09 -47.58
C TRP A 90 -8.47 -20.28 -46.37
N ARG A 91 -9.39 -19.61 -45.66
CA ARG A 91 -9.07 -18.84 -44.45
C ARG A 91 -9.59 -19.56 -43.20
N LEU A 92 -8.69 -20.02 -42.32
CA LEU A 92 -9.06 -20.68 -41.06
C LEU A 92 -9.02 -19.69 -39.89
N ALA A 93 -10.15 -19.54 -39.19
CA ALA A 93 -10.20 -18.83 -37.92
C ALA A 93 -9.94 -19.83 -36.78
N VAL A 94 -8.82 -19.67 -36.08
CA VAL A 94 -8.33 -20.61 -35.05
C VAL A 94 -8.50 -20.11 -33.62
N GLY A 95 -9.15 -18.95 -33.42
CA GLY A 95 -9.27 -18.31 -32.10
C GLY A 95 -9.86 -19.21 -31.01
N ASN A 96 -10.81 -20.08 -31.38
CA ASN A 96 -11.49 -21.00 -30.47
C ASN A 96 -10.79 -22.36 -30.29
N LEU A 97 -9.73 -22.63 -31.04
CA LEU A 97 -9.01 -23.91 -30.93
C LEU A 97 -8.13 -23.91 -29.68
N ALA A 98 -8.04 -25.03 -28.98
CA ALA A 98 -7.05 -25.19 -27.91
C ALA A 98 -5.62 -25.10 -28.48
N ALA A 99 -4.64 -24.66 -27.68
CA ALA A 99 -3.24 -24.84 -28.06
C ALA A 99 -2.98 -26.35 -28.22
N GLY A 100 -2.29 -26.77 -29.29
CA GLY A 100 -2.28 -28.20 -29.63
C GLY A 100 -1.94 -28.52 -31.08
N ALA A 101 -1.59 -29.79 -31.30
CA ALA A 101 -1.67 -30.40 -32.62
C ALA A 101 -3.12 -30.84 -32.87
N HIS A 102 -3.67 -30.43 -34.00
CA HIS A 102 -5.02 -30.77 -34.45
C HIS A 102 -4.94 -31.46 -35.79
N THR A 103 -5.78 -32.48 -36.01
CA THR A 103 -5.78 -33.20 -37.28
C THR A 103 -6.81 -32.57 -38.23
N LEU A 104 -6.31 -31.97 -39.31
CA LEU A 104 -7.14 -31.53 -40.43
C LEU A 104 -7.21 -32.66 -41.45
N ARG A 105 -8.40 -33.22 -41.69
CA ARG A 105 -8.63 -34.21 -42.74
C ARG A 105 -9.43 -33.58 -43.87
N VAL A 106 -8.89 -33.67 -45.08
CA VAL A 106 -9.57 -33.26 -46.30
C VAL A 106 -9.92 -34.52 -47.06
N GLN A 107 -11.20 -34.75 -47.33
CA GLN A 107 -11.68 -35.96 -47.99
C GLN A 107 -12.65 -35.60 -49.10
N SER A 108 -12.48 -36.21 -50.27
CA SER A 108 -13.46 -36.13 -51.35
C SER A 108 -14.72 -36.90 -50.97
N LYS A 109 -15.88 -36.25 -51.13
CA LYS A 109 -17.18 -36.91 -50.94
C LYS A 109 -17.49 -37.89 -52.08
N THR A 110 -17.06 -37.56 -53.29
CA THR A 110 -17.27 -38.38 -54.50
C THR A 110 -16.36 -39.61 -54.52
N PHE A 111 -15.16 -39.49 -53.95
CA PHE A 111 -14.18 -40.58 -53.83
C PHE A 111 -13.69 -40.66 -52.38
N PRO A 112 -14.39 -41.37 -51.48
CA PRO A 112 -14.03 -41.44 -50.07
C PRO A 112 -12.60 -41.94 -49.82
N ASP A 113 -12.06 -42.77 -50.71
CA ASP A 113 -10.68 -43.25 -50.63
C ASP A 113 -9.64 -42.15 -50.95
N LEU A 114 -10.08 -41.04 -51.55
CA LEU A 114 -9.27 -39.86 -51.77
C LEU A 114 -9.38 -38.91 -50.56
N ALA A 115 -8.65 -39.26 -49.51
CA ALA A 115 -8.48 -38.46 -48.32
C ALA A 115 -7.00 -38.13 -48.13
N ASP A 116 -6.72 -36.96 -47.57
CA ASP A 116 -5.41 -36.58 -47.10
C ASP A 116 -5.53 -35.86 -45.75
N VAL A 117 -4.44 -35.91 -44.98
CA VAL A 117 -4.41 -35.53 -43.57
C VAL A 117 -3.23 -34.60 -43.33
N ALA A 118 -3.48 -33.48 -42.70
CA ALA A 118 -2.47 -32.53 -42.25
C ALA A 118 -2.56 -32.31 -40.74
N THR A 119 -1.42 -32.06 -40.11
CA THR A 119 -1.36 -31.59 -38.72
C THR A 119 -1.39 -30.07 -38.71
N VAL A 120 -2.29 -29.49 -37.93
CA VAL A 120 -2.39 -28.06 -37.66
C VAL A 120 -1.90 -27.81 -36.25
N TYR A 121 -0.77 -27.12 -36.11
CA TYR A 121 -0.27 -26.69 -34.79
C TYR A 121 -0.83 -25.32 -34.46
N VAL A 122 -1.59 -25.24 -33.35
CA VAL A 122 -2.10 -23.99 -32.79
C VAL A 122 -1.19 -23.58 -31.65
N ILE A 123 -0.47 -22.48 -31.84
CA ILE A 123 0.39 -21.86 -30.83
C ILE A 123 -0.36 -20.67 -30.25
N LYS A 124 -0.53 -20.65 -28.92
CA LYS A 124 -1.12 -19.54 -28.18
C LYS A 124 -0.06 -18.93 -27.28
N VAL A 125 -0.07 -17.60 -27.22
CA VAL A 125 0.74 -16.84 -26.27
C VAL A 125 -0.13 -15.75 -25.68
N SER A 126 0.04 -15.45 -24.40
CA SER A 126 -0.57 -14.29 -23.74
C SER A 126 0.31 -13.73 -22.64
N LEU A 127 0.17 -12.42 -22.40
CA LEU A 127 0.75 -11.69 -21.30
C LEU A 127 -0.40 -11.03 -20.54
N VAL A 128 -0.53 -11.34 -19.25
CA VAL A 128 -1.66 -10.85 -18.43
C VAL A 128 -1.11 -10.36 -17.08
N PRO A 129 -1.12 -9.06 -16.79
CA PRO A 129 -0.79 -8.56 -15.46
C PRO A 129 -1.94 -8.83 -14.48
N ASP A 130 -1.64 -8.74 -13.20
CA ASP A 130 -2.64 -8.68 -12.13
C ASP A 130 -3.28 -7.26 -12.12
N TYR A 131 -4.41 -7.12 -12.81
CA TYR A 131 -5.01 -5.82 -13.11
C TYR A 131 -5.81 -5.23 -11.94
N ASP A 132 -6.45 -6.08 -11.14
CA ASP A 132 -7.18 -5.67 -9.93
C ASP A 132 -6.32 -5.73 -8.66
N ARG A 133 -5.14 -6.37 -8.74
CA ARG A 133 -4.12 -6.43 -7.69
C ARG A 133 -4.60 -7.22 -6.48
N ASP A 134 -5.36 -8.28 -6.72
CA ASP A 134 -5.85 -9.20 -5.69
C ASP A 134 -4.86 -10.35 -5.38
N GLY A 135 -3.75 -10.41 -6.12
CA GLY A 135 -2.70 -11.43 -5.98
C GLY A 135 -2.94 -12.70 -6.80
N VAL A 136 -4.03 -12.76 -7.59
CA VAL A 136 -4.44 -13.88 -8.44
C VAL A 136 -4.71 -13.39 -9.86
N ILE A 137 -3.96 -13.90 -10.85
CA ILE A 137 -4.18 -13.56 -12.26
C ILE A 137 -5.29 -14.46 -12.84
N GLY A 138 -6.53 -14.03 -12.67
CA GLY A 138 -7.73 -14.81 -12.86
C GLY A 138 -8.46 -14.56 -14.18
N THR A 139 -9.77 -14.83 -14.17
CA THR A 139 -10.64 -14.65 -15.33
C THR A 139 -10.87 -13.17 -15.64
N LEU A 140 -10.97 -12.33 -14.61
CA LEU A 140 -11.17 -10.89 -14.76
C LEU A 140 -9.96 -10.23 -15.45
N ASP A 141 -8.74 -10.58 -15.03
CA ASP A 141 -7.51 -10.07 -15.66
C ASP A 141 -7.38 -10.49 -17.11
N LYS A 142 -7.67 -11.75 -17.41
CA LYS A 142 -7.66 -12.28 -18.78
C LYS A 142 -8.69 -11.56 -19.66
N ALA A 143 -9.86 -11.23 -19.12
CA ALA A 143 -10.87 -10.45 -19.83
C ALA A 143 -10.40 -9.00 -20.08
N ARG A 144 -9.76 -8.35 -19.10
CA ARG A 144 -9.19 -7.01 -19.25
C ARG A 144 -8.03 -6.99 -20.26
N ALA A 145 -7.11 -7.95 -20.19
CA ALA A 145 -6.04 -8.13 -21.17
C ALA A 145 -6.58 -8.27 -22.60
N ALA A 146 -7.68 -9.01 -22.80
CA ALA A 146 -8.29 -9.18 -24.12
C ALA A 146 -8.83 -7.88 -24.73
N THR A 147 -9.03 -6.83 -23.91
CA THR A 147 -9.42 -5.49 -24.40
C THR A 147 -8.23 -4.58 -24.74
N ASN A 148 -6.98 -5.07 -24.59
CA ASN A 148 -5.76 -4.26 -24.68
C ASN A 148 -5.77 -3.09 -23.69
N GLU A 149 -6.29 -3.31 -22.49
CA GLU A 149 -6.21 -2.31 -21.42
C GLU A 149 -4.74 -1.97 -21.13
N VAL A 150 -4.45 -0.68 -20.95
CA VAL A 150 -3.10 -0.21 -20.64
C VAL A 150 -2.82 -0.38 -19.15
N PHE A 151 -1.89 -1.28 -18.83
CA PHE A 151 -1.36 -1.40 -17.48
C PHE A 151 -0.39 -0.26 -17.18
N ARG A 152 -0.64 0.47 -16.09
CA ARG A 152 0.17 1.62 -15.67
C ARG A 152 1.01 1.23 -14.47
N PHE A 153 2.29 1.54 -14.54
CA PHE A 153 3.23 1.27 -13.47
C PHE A 153 4.31 2.35 -13.41
N TRP A 154 5.12 2.36 -12.37
CA TRP A 154 6.12 3.39 -12.15
C TRP A 154 7.55 2.95 -12.50
N ILE A 155 8.46 3.92 -12.52
CA ILE A 155 9.91 3.69 -12.58
C ILE A 155 10.40 3.40 -11.15
N ASN A 156 11.24 2.38 -10.99
CA ASN A 156 11.93 2.07 -9.73
C ASN A 156 13.16 2.98 -9.55
N ASP A 157 12.90 4.30 -9.38
CA ASP A 157 13.91 5.37 -9.38
C ASP A 157 14.30 5.91 -7.99
N ASP A 158 13.80 5.26 -6.93
CA ASP A 158 14.28 5.35 -5.57
C ASP A 158 15.39 4.31 -5.30
N ARG A 159 15.74 4.14 -4.03
CA ARG A 159 16.78 3.19 -3.61
C ARG A 159 16.33 2.49 -2.33
N ASP A 160 15.78 1.31 -2.46
CA ASP A 160 15.29 0.49 -1.40
C ASP A 160 16.26 -0.61 -1.04
N VAL A 161 16.52 -0.76 0.25
CA VAL A 161 17.45 -1.77 0.76
C VAL A 161 16.80 -2.52 1.90
N GLY A 162 16.96 -3.84 1.90
CA GLY A 162 16.64 -4.69 3.04
C GLY A 162 15.16 -4.75 3.37
N ASP A 163 14.87 -4.82 4.66
CA ASP A 163 13.52 -4.95 5.22
C ASP A 163 13.00 -3.63 5.80
N THR A 164 13.90 -2.69 6.10
CA THR A 164 13.61 -1.47 6.82
C THR A 164 14.39 -0.27 6.28
N ALA A 165 13.89 0.95 6.49
CA ALA A 165 14.63 2.17 6.15
C ALA A 165 15.96 2.29 6.92
N GLN A 166 16.12 1.59 8.05
CA GLN A 166 17.39 1.54 8.79
C GLN A 166 18.48 0.76 8.05
N ASP A 167 18.11 -0.13 7.11
CA ASP A 167 19.06 -0.87 6.28
C ASP A 167 19.70 0.03 5.20
N GLY A 168 19.20 1.26 5.04
CA GLY A 168 19.73 2.29 4.16
C GLY A 168 18.83 2.55 2.95
N GLY A 169 19.39 3.28 1.98
CA GLY A 169 18.65 3.72 0.80
C GLY A 169 17.95 5.07 0.98
N SER A 170 17.01 5.36 0.11
CA SER A 170 16.21 6.59 0.06
C SER A 170 14.90 6.33 -0.68
N ASP A 171 13.76 6.55 -0.02
CA ASP A 171 12.42 6.46 -0.63
C ASP A 171 12.10 7.66 -1.57
N ASN A 172 12.97 8.68 -1.64
CA ASN A 172 12.68 9.88 -2.44
C ASN A 172 12.81 9.58 -3.95
N PRO A 173 11.72 9.69 -4.74
CA PRO A 173 11.75 9.34 -6.16
C PRO A 173 12.72 10.19 -6.97
N GLY A 174 13.49 9.55 -7.85
CA GLY A 174 14.40 10.18 -8.80
C GLY A 174 15.58 10.94 -8.19
N GLN A 175 15.88 10.74 -6.89
CA GLN A 175 17.01 11.39 -6.20
C GLN A 175 18.19 10.45 -5.95
N ALA A 176 18.02 9.14 -6.12
CA ALA A 176 19.10 8.19 -5.93
C ALA A 176 20.18 8.33 -7.01
N SER A 177 21.45 8.41 -6.60
CA SER A 177 22.59 8.36 -7.53
C SER A 177 22.77 6.99 -8.19
N ASN A 178 22.21 5.95 -7.55
CA ASN A 178 22.16 4.58 -8.03
C ASN A 178 20.75 4.05 -7.74
N PRO A 179 19.77 4.36 -8.61
CA PRO A 179 18.41 3.86 -8.46
C PRO A 179 18.37 2.35 -8.65
N ASP A 180 17.40 1.67 -8.04
CA ASP A 180 17.32 0.20 -8.03
C ASP A 180 17.22 -0.39 -9.44
N HIS A 181 16.49 0.27 -10.34
CA HIS A 181 16.39 -0.19 -11.73
C HIS A 181 17.74 -0.26 -12.50
N ALA A 182 18.83 0.31 -11.95
CA ALA A 182 20.12 0.45 -12.62
C ALA A 182 21.17 -0.60 -12.22
N ASP A 183 20.99 -1.33 -11.12
CA ASP A 183 21.98 -2.31 -10.64
C ASP A 183 21.66 -3.77 -11.04
N PHE A 184 20.46 -4.00 -11.56
CA PHE A 184 19.98 -5.28 -12.07
C PHE A 184 19.91 -6.39 -11.02
N ILE A 185 19.61 -6.04 -9.77
CA ILE A 185 19.35 -7.00 -8.69
C ILE A 185 18.17 -6.53 -7.84
N VAL A 186 17.40 -7.46 -7.30
CA VAL A 186 16.40 -7.13 -6.28
C VAL A 186 17.13 -6.85 -4.96
N ASN A 187 16.88 -5.70 -4.34
CA ASN A 187 17.65 -5.17 -3.21
C ASN A 187 17.07 -5.44 -1.81
N GLY A 188 16.04 -6.29 -1.73
CA GLY A 188 15.43 -6.70 -0.46
C GLY A 188 13.92 -6.76 -0.57
N ARG A 189 13.21 -6.75 0.57
CA ARG A 189 11.74 -6.74 0.58
C ARG A 189 11.14 -5.37 0.34
N ARG A 190 11.87 -4.28 0.63
CA ARG A 190 11.40 -2.91 0.36
C ARG A 190 11.21 -2.67 -1.15
N ASP A 191 12.19 -3.10 -1.94
CA ASP A 191 12.21 -3.04 -3.41
C ASP A 191 11.07 -3.83 -4.09
N LEU A 192 10.47 -4.82 -3.43
CA LEU A 192 9.40 -5.65 -4.04
C LEU A 192 8.13 -4.86 -4.37
N ALA A 193 7.92 -3.70 -3.72
CA ALA A 193 6.83 -2.80 -4.04
C ALA A 193 6.96 -2.19 -5.45
N ASP A 194 8.13 -2.28 -6.09
CA ASP A 194 8.46 -1.73 -7.40
C ASP A 194 8.48 -2.79 -8.52
N LEU A 195 8.07 -4.03 -8.21
CA LEU A 195 7.97 -5.13 -9.18
C LEU A 195 6.53 -5.63 -9.32
N PHE A 196 5.96 -5.69 -10.53
CA PHE A 196 4.58 -6.17 -10.74
C PHE A 196 4.52 -7.52 -11.47
N PRO A 197 3.57 -8.40 -11.11
CA PRO A 197 3.50 -9.73 -11.71
C PRO A 197 2.81 -9.70 -13.08
N VAL A 198 3.36 -10.48 -14.01
CA VAL A 198 2.77 -10.76 -15.33
C VAL A 198 2.76 -12.26 -15.56
N LEU A 199 1.57 -12.81 -15.81
CA LEU A 199 1.39 -14.17 -16.28
C LEU A 199 1.88 -14.27 -17.73
N VAL A 200 2.84 -15.16 -17.94
CA VAL A 200 3.24 -15.69 -19.24
C VAL A 200 2.50 -16.99 -19.46
N ASP A 201 1.62 -17.03 -20.47
CA ASP A 201 0.91 -18.24 -20.86
C ASP A 201 1.26 -18.58 -22.30
N ILE A 202 1.91 -19.72 -22.51
CA ILE A 202 2.30 -20.26 -23.82
C ILE A 202 1.40 -21.43 -24.27
N GLY A 203 0.32 -21.69 -23.52
CA GLY A 203 -0.52 -22.87 -23.67
C GLY A 203 0.23 -24.17 -23.36
N THR A 204 -0.48 -25.30 -23.42
CA THR A 204 0.17 -26.61 -23.22
C THR A 204 1.20 -26.86 -24.32
N PRO A 205 2.49 -27.08 -23.98
CA PRO A 205 3.52 -27.33 -24.98
C PRO A 205 3.17 -28.56 -25.83
N VAL A 206 3.19 -28.41 -27.14
CA VAL A 206 2.95 -29.50 -28.09
C VAL A 206 4.28 -30.12 -28.47
N PRO A 207 4.55 -31.39 -28.15
CA PRO A 207 5.81 -32.04 -28.57
C PRO A 207 5.83 -32.26 -30.08
N GLY A 208 6.95 -31.94 -30.73
CA GLY A 208 7.24 -32.38 -32.10
C GLY A 208 7.70 -31.27 -33.03
N ALA A 209 7.52 -31.48 -34.34
CA ALA A 209 7.90 -30.51 -35.36
C ALA A 209 7.30 -29.13 -35.06
N GLY A 210 6.11 -29.12 -34.42
CA GLY A 210 5.19 -28.08 -33.91
C GLY A 210 5.64 -27.08 -32.83
N THR A 211 6.81 -27.26 -32.22
CA THR A 211 7.19 -26.48 -31.03
C THR A 211 8.00 -25.23 -31.40
N PRO A 212 7.70 -24.05 -30.85
CA PRO A 212 8.62 -22.91 -30.92
C PRO A 212 10.01 -23.31 -30.41
N ALA A 213 11.05 -22.86 -31.11
CA ALA A 213 12.43 -23.08 -30.68
C ALA A 213 12.74 -22.33 -29.37
N TYR A 214 12.17 -21.13 -29.22
CA TYR A 214 12.21 -20.35 -27.98
C TYR A 214 11.09 -19.31 -27.96
N TYR A 215 10.84 -18.79 -26.77
CA TYR A 215 9.95 -17.64 -26.55
C TYR A 215 10.80 -16.43 -26.23
N ARG A 216 10.50 -15.28 -26.83
CA ARG A 216 11.30 -14.06 -26.72
C ARG A 216 10.46 -12.91 -26.17
N LEU A 217 10.91 -12.30 -25.08
CA LEU A 217 10.38 -11.02 -24.60
C LEU A 217 11.11 -9.87 -25.28
N ARG A 218 10.39 -8.84 -25.72
CA ARG A 218 10.96 -7.61 -26.26
C ARG A 218 10.10 -6.40 -25.93
N GLN A 219 10.75 -5.25 -25.85
CA GLN A 219 10.10 -3.95 -25.75
C GLN A 219 10.95 -2.94 -26.53
N THR A 220 10.34 -2.20 -27.45
CA THR A 220 11.04 -1.29 -28.38
C THR A 220 11.86 -0.22 -27.67
N SER A 221 11.36 0.30 -26.54
CA SER A 221 12.05 1.33 -25.74
C SER A 221 13.13 0.81 -24.79
N GLY A 222 13.18 -0.50 -24.50
CA GLY A 222 14.09 -1.04 -23.48
C GLY A 222 13.91 -0.45 -22.08
N ALA A 223 12.66 -0.12 -21.72
CA ALA A 223 12.27 0.61 -20.53
C ALA A 223 11.84 -0.28 -19.37
N VAL A 224 11.85 -1.60 -19.54
CA VAL A 224 11.50 -2.56 -18.49
C VAL A 224 12.53 -3.67 -18.38
N SER A 225 12.62 -4.22 -17.18
CA SER A 225 13.39 -5.41 -16.86
C SER A 225 12.48 -6.47 -16.23
N PHE A 226 12.96 -7.71 -16.11
CA PHE A 226 12.15 -8.79 -15.53
C PHE A 226 12.96 -9.79 -14.72
N VAL A 227 12.26 -10.47 -13.80
CA VAL A 227 12.74 -11.62 -13.02
C VAL A 227 11.84 -12.81 -13.32
N CYS A 228 12.41 -13.93 -13.75
CA CYS A 228 11.68 -15.21 -13.80
C CYS A 228 11.43 -15.72 -12.38
N THR A 229 10.25 -16.28 -12.12
CA THR A 229 9.91 -16.83 -10.81
C THR A 229 9.29 -18.22 -10.89
N SER A 230 9.28 -18.93 -9.78
CA SER A 230 8.53 -20.16 -9.55
C SER A 230 7.04 -19.91 -9.21
N LEU A 231 6.55 -18.68 -9.35
CA LEU A 231 5.14 -18.34 -9.09
C LEU A 231 4.25 -18.75 -10.27
N GLY A 232 2.97 -18.95 -9.96
CA GLY A 232 1.89 -19.24 -10.89
C GLY A 232 0.74 -18.24 -10.76
N GLU A 233 -0.30 -18.43 -11.58
CA GLU A 233 -1.43 -17.50 -11.66
C GLU A 233 -2.22 -17.36 -10.35
N MET A 234 -2.27 -18.39 -9.50
CA MET A 234 -3.04 -18.38 -8.24
C MET A 234 -2.27 -17.80 -7.04
N ASN A 235 -1.01 -17.45 -7.22
CA ASN A 235 -0.14 -16.95 -6.15
C ASN A 235 0.81 -15.85 -6.65
N ALA A 236 0.38 -15.09 -7.66
CA ALA A 236 1.17 -14.03 -8.26
C ALA A 236 1.53 -12.95 -7.23
N GLY A 237 0.61 -12.60 -6.32
CA GLY A 237 0.81 -11.61 -5.26
C GLY A 237 1.75 -12.03 -4.14
N TRP A 238 2.15 -13.31 -4.06
CA TRP A 238 3.02 -13.79 -2.98
C TRP A 238 4.41 -13.14 -2.99
N HIS A 239 4.85 -12.52 -4.09
CA HIS A 239 6.07 -11.71 -4.12
C HIS A 239 6.07 -10.58 -3.09
N LEU A 240 4.91 -10.11 -2.61
CA LEU A 240 4.81 -9.05 -1.60
C LEU A 240 4.71 -9.57 -0.17
N THR A 241 4.26 -10.80 0.04
CA THR A 241 3.80 -11.28 1.35
C THR A 241 4.44 -12.61 1.79
N HIS A 242 5.26 -13.22 0.93
CA HIS A 242 5.91 -14.50 1.19
C HIS A 242 7.37 -14.49 0.73
N ASP A 243 8.19 -15.30 1.38
CA ASP A 243 9.55 -15.56 0.92
C ASP A 243 9.52 -16.52 -0.26
N ILE A 244 9.95 -16.02 -1.41
CA ILE A 244 9.97 -16.78 -2.66
C ILE A 244 11.39 -17.24 -2.97
N VAL A 245 11.51 -18.55 -3.20
CA VAL A 245 12.71 -19.18 -3.74
C VAL A 245 12.46 -19.64 -5.17
N GLY A 246 13.52 -19.82 -5.94
CA GLY A 246 13.43 -20.23 -7.33
C GLY A 246 13.16 -19.04 -8.25
N CYS A 247 13.98 -18.00 -8.11
CA CYS A 247 13.92 -16.78 -8.91
C CYS A 247 15.17 -16.62 -9.78
N GLY A 248 15.11 -15.68 -10.73
CA GLY A 248 16.20 -15.40 -11.67
C GLY A 248 16.24 -16.39 -12.84
N ALA A 249 17.22 -16.22 -13.73
CA ALA A 249 17.30 -17.01 -14.97
C ALA A 249 17.43 -18.53 -14.73
N GLY A 250 18.08 -18.94 -13.64
CA GLY A 250 18.25 -20.33 -13.23
C GLY A 250 17.11 -20.92 -12.40
N LEU A 251 16.19 -20.08 -11.89
CA LEU A 251 15.21 -20.45 -10.85
C LEU A 251 15.88 -21.12 -9.63
N ASP A 252 16.99 -20.56 -9.16
CA ASP A 252 17.81 -21.08 -8.07
C ASP A 252 18.13 -20.02 -6.99
N ALA A 253 17.73 -18.77 -7.21
CA ALA A 253 17.93 -17.67 -6.25
C ALA A 253 16.70 -17.43 -5.35
N SER A 254 16.93 -16.76 -4.23
CA SER A 254 15.88 -16.07 -3.46
C SER A 254 15.42 -14.84 -4.24
N LEU A 255 14.13 -14.48 -4.16
CA LEU A 255 13.61 -13.27 -4.79
C LEU A 255 14.34 -12.01 -4.30
N MET A 256 14.64 -11.92 -3.00
CA MET A 256 15.26 -10.76 -2.34
C MET A 256 16.71 -10.45 -2.79
N SER A 257 17.27 -11.27 -3.69
CA SER A 257 18.61 -11.06 -4.27
C SER A 257 18.70 -11.59 -5.70
N ALA A 258 17.55 -11.75 -6.36
CA ALA A 258 17.48 -12.32 -7.70
C ALA A 258 18.04 -11.32 -8.72
N THR A 259 18.79 -11.82 -9.70
CA THR A 259 19.23 -11.00 -10.84
C THR A 259 18.03 -10.59 -11.69
N VAL A 260 17.94 -9.29 -11.94
CA VAL A 260 16.97 -8.65 -12.81
C VAL A 260 17.54 -8.61 -14.23
N THR A 261 16.74 -8.98 -15.23
CA THR A 261 17.17 -9.09 -16.62
C THR A 261 16.54 -7.99 -17.47
N PRO A 262 17.32 -7.08 -18.08
CA PRO A 262 16.78 -6.06 -18.97
C PRO A 262 16.09 -6.66 -20.20
N VAL A 263 15.00 -6.03 -20.67
CA VAL A 263 14.32 -6.40 -21.92
C VAL A 263 14.82 -5.49 -23.04
N PRO A 264 15.73 -5.91 -23.93
CA PRO A 264 16.26 -5.05 -24.98
C PRO A 264 15.27 -4.88 -26.15
N THR A 265 15.50 -3.87 -26.99
CA THR A 265 14.75 -3.62 -28.23
C THR A 265 14.69 -4.84 -29.16
N GLY A 266 15.81 -5.56 -29.32
CA GLY A 266 15.90 -6.79 -30.12
C GLY A 266 15.30 -8.04 -29.46
N GLY A 267 14.92 -7.92 -28.19
CA GLY A 267 14.40 -8.98 -27.36
C GLY A 267 15.43 -9.95 -26.79
N ILE A 268 14.99 -10.70 -25.79
CA ILE A 268 15.75 -11.71 -25.08
C ILE A 268 14.89 -12.97 -24.93
N ALA A 269 15.51 -14.14 -25.10
CA ALA A 269 14.82 -15.42 -24.91
C ALA A 269 14.50 -15.62 -23.42
N LEU A 270 13.30 -16.15 -23.12
CA LEU A 270 12.99 -16.67 -21.79
C LEU A 270 13.97 -17.80 -21.46
N SER A 271 14.40 -17.86 -20.19
CA SER A 271 15.38 -18.86 -19.78
C SER A 271 14.85 -20.28 -19.92
N GLY A 272 15.74 -21.22 -20.26
CA GLY A 272 15.36 -22.63 -20.40
C GLY A 272 14.76 -23.20 -19.11
N ALA A 273 15.28 -22.79 -17.94
CA ALA A 273 14.73 -23.18 -16.65
C ALA A 273 13.28 -22.71 -16.46
N PHE A 274 12.98 -21.45 -16.82
CA PHE A 274 11.62 -20.92 -16.73
C PHE A 274 10.66 -21.59 -17.72
N VAL A 275 11.10 -21.86 -18.96
CA VAL A 275 10.27 -22.59 -19.94
C VAL A 275 10.00 -24.03 -19.48
N GLN A 276 10.98 -24.70 -18.86
CA GLN A 276 10.78 -26.02 -18.26
C GLN A 276 9.80 -25.98 -17.09
N TRP A 277 9.91 -24.98 -16.21
CA TRP A 277 8.96 -24.72 -15.14
C TRP A 277 7.53 -24.52 -15.68
N MET A 278 7.36 -23.65 -16.69
CA MET A 278 6.07 -23.46 -17.35
C MET A 278 5.50 -24.77 -17.90
N GLY A 279 6.35 -25.66 -18.43
CA GLY A 279 5.92 -26.99 -18.88
C GLY A 279 5.28 -27.85 -17.78
N GLN A 280 5.74 -27.70 -16.53
CA GLN A 280 5.21 -28.42 -15.37
C GLN A 280 3.87 -27.84 -14.85
N THR A 281 3.58 -26.59 -15.18
CA THR A 281 2.38 -25.84 -14.76
C THR A 281 1.36 -25.67 -15.89
N GLY A 282 1.46 -26.50 -16.94
CA GLY A 282 0.52 -26.51 -18.06
C GLY A 282 0.73 -25.38 -19.08
N GLY A 283 1.94 -24.83 -19.13
CA GLY A 283 2.34 -23.75 -20.04
C GLY A 283 2.33 -22.36 -19.43
N ARG A 284 2.30 -22.23 -18.10
CA ARG A 284 1.98 -20.96 -17.42
C ARG A 284 2.97 -20.63 -16.32
N GLY A 285 3.51 -19.42 -16.31
CA GLY A 285 4.41 -18.99 -15.23
C GLY A 285 4.33 -17.49 -15.04
N VAL A 286 4.74 -17.00 -13.87
CA VAL A 286 4.75 -15.57 -13.59
C VAL A 286 6.18 -15.04 -13.68
N ILE A 287 6.34 -13.93 -14.40
CA ILE A 287 7.50 -13.06 -14.32
C ILE A 287 7.14 -11.82 -13.52
N LEU A 288 8.11 -11.25 -12.81
CA LEU A 288 7.97 -9.94 -12.20
C LEU A 288 8.63 -8.90 -13.11
N ILE A 289 7.96 -7.78 -13.35
CA ILE A 289 8.43 -6.70 -14.22
C ILE A 289 8.74 -5.47 -13.38
N GLU A 290 9.84 -4.81 -13.72
CA GLU A 290 10.30 -3.54 -13.14
C GLU A 290 10.39 -2.48 -14.24
N GLY A 291 10.03 -1.23 -13.93
CA GLY A 291 10.19 -0.08 -14.83
C GLY A 291 11.51 0.66 -14.62
N ALA A 292 12.23 0.96 -15.71
CA ALA A 292 13.52 1.65 -15.67
C ALA A 292 13.49 3.06 -16.28
N THR A 293 12.64 3.30 -17.29
CA THR A 293 12.52 4.63 -17.92
C THR A 293 11.09 4.89 -18.38
N THR A 294 10.76 6.17 -18.63
CA THR A 294 9.43 6.54 -19.13
C THR A 294 9.16 5.89 -20.50
N SER A 295 8.03 5.21 -20.65
CA SER A 295 7.64 4.58 -21.91
C SER A 295 6.13 4.35 -22.02
N SER A 296 5.63 4.34 -23.26
CA SER A 296 4.28 3.87 -23.62
C SER A 296 4.33 2.70 -24.60
N GLU A 297 5.52 2.11 -24.80
CA GLU A 297 5.73 0.97 -25.68
C GLU A 297 5.32 -0.34 -24.99
N PRO A 298 4.60 -1.22 -25.70
CA PRO A 298 4.10 -2.45 -25.10
C PRO A 298 5.22 -3.47 -24.88
N LEU A 299 5.04 -4.32 -23.87
CA LEU A 299 5.82 -5.55 -23.74
C LEU A 299 5.26 -6.60 -24.71
N VAL A 300 6.15 -7.27 -25.45
CA VAL A 300 5.75 -8.25 -26.46
C VAL A 300 6.43 -9.58 -26.20
N LEU A 301 5.65 -10.66 -26.23
CA LEU A 301 6.12 -12.04 -26.16
C LEU A 301 5.96 -12.69 -27.54
N ASP A 302 7.06 -13.02 -28.19
CA ASP A 302 7.07 -13.74 -29.47
C ASP A 302 7.30 -15.24 -29.24
N ALA A 303 6.58 -16.09 -29.97
CA ALA A 303 6.94 -17.50 -30.16
C ALA A 303 7.77 -17.64 -31.44
N VAL A 304 9.05 -18.01 -31.32
CA VAL A 304 9.99 -18.03 -32.44
C VAL A 304 10.30 -19.46 -32.88
N MET A 305 10.20 -19.72 -34.18
CA MET A 305 10.45 -21.02 -34.79
C MET A 305 11.94 -21.26 -35.04
N ALA A 306 12.31 -22.51 -35.35
CA ALA A 306 13.70 -22.90 -35.59
C ALA A 306 14.36 -22.20 -36.79
N ASP A 307 13.56 -21.74 -37.77
CA ASP A 307 14.01 -20.94 -38.91
C ASP A 307 14.11 -19.43 -38.61
N GLY A 308 13.82 -19.02 -37.38
CA GLY A 308 13.84 -17.63 -36.92
C GLY A 308 12.54 -16.86 -37.18
N THR A 309 11.53 -17.47 -37.80
CA THR A 309 10.23 -16.81 -38.02
C THR A 309 9.44 -16.67 -36.71
N VAL A 310 8.72 -15.57 -36.55
CA VAL A 310 7.79 -15.39 -35.42
C VAL A 310 6.45 -16.02 -35.80
N ALA A 311 6.06 -17.08 -35.09
CA ALA A 311 4.81 -17.78 -35.33
C ALA A 311 3.60 -16.97 -34.84
N THR A 312 3.71 -16.36 -33.66
CA THR A 312 2.68 -15.52 -33.03
C THR A 312 3.30 -14.62 -31.97
N SER A 313 2.58 -13.56 -31.60
CA SER A 313 2.99 -12.62 -30.54
C SER A 313 1.82 -12.28 -29.61
N ALA A 314 2.10 -12.13 -28.32
CA ALA A 314 1.21 -11.49 -27.35
C ALA A 314 1.70 -10.08 -27.04
N VAL A 315 0.77 -9.16 -26.84
CA VAL A 315 1.06 -7.74 -26.58
C VAL A 315 0.43 -7.38 -25.23
N LEU A 316 1.24 -6.82 -24.34
CA LEU A 316 0.78 -6.17 -23.11
C LEU A 316 1.04 -4.66 -23.26
N PRO A 317 -0.02 -3.85 -23.47
CA PRO A 317 0.11 -2.40 -23.45
C PRO A 317 0.55 -1.90 -22.07
N LEU A 318 1.65 -1.16 -22.04
CA LEU A 318 2.25 -0.62 -20.82
C LEU A 318 2.32 0.90 -20.87
N ARG A 319 2.26 1.52 -19.69
CA ARG A 319 2.67 2.90 -19.46
C ARG A 319 3.54 2.96 -18.22
N ILE A 320 4.83 3.20 -18.41
CA ILE A 320 5.82 3.40 -17.35
C ILE A 320 6.10 4.90 -17.23
N ALA A 321 5.98 5.45 -16.03
CA ALA A 321 6.21 6.87 -15.74
C ALA A 321 6.78 7.06 -14.33
N PRO A 322 7.41 8.20 -13.99
CA PRO A 322 7.77 8.49 -12.60
C PRO A 322 6.55 8.38 -11.69
N VAL A 323 6.70 7.82 -10.48
CA VAL A 323 5.59 7.57 -9.56
C VAL A 323 4.81 8.85 -9.24
N GLU A 324 5.50 9.99 -9.14
CA GLU A 324 4.88 11.30 -8.89
C GLU A 324 4.03 11.84 -10.05
N GLN A 325 4.05 11.20 -11.22
CA GLN A 325 3.11 11.50 -12.31
C GLN A 325 1.81 10.69 -12.19
N MET A 326 1.72 9.75 -11.24
CA MET A 326 0.56 8.88 -11.04
C MET A 326 -0.44 9.42 -10.01
N TYR A 327 -0.15 10.55 -9.37
CA TYR A 327 -1.03 11.20 -8.41
C TYR A 327 -0.96 12.72 -8.49
N THR A 328 -1.87 13.41 -7.78
CA THR A 328 -1.87 14.87 -7.68
C THR A 328 -1.04 15.31 -6.48
N ARG A 329 -0.06 16.20 -6.69
CA ARG A 329 0.72 16.82 -5.61
C ARG A 329 0.13 18.17 -5.23
N VAL A 330 -0.01 18.43 -3.94
CA VAL A 330 -0.68 19.61 -3.39
C VAL A 330 0.23 20.22 -2.33
N ASN A 331 0.86 21.36 -2.64
CA ASN A 331 1.72 22.05 -1.70
C ASN A 331 0.96 23.19 -1.01
N LEU A 332 0.73 23.05 0.29
CA LEU A 332 0.04 24.00 1.16
C LEU A 332 1.00 24.81 2.06
N ARG A 333 2.32 24.70 1.84
CA ARG A 333 3.34 25.41 2.64
C ARG A 333 3.19 26.94 2.55
N ASP A 334 2.69 27.43 1.41
CA ASP A 334 2.42 28.84 1.13
C ASP A 334 0.97 29.01 0.61
N ASP A 335 0.54 30.27 0.49
CA ASP A 335 -0.78 30.67 -0.05
C ASP A 335 -0.56 31.55 -1.29
N PRO A 336 -1.15 31.24 -2.47
CA PRO A 336 -2.08 30.14 -2.76
C PRO A 336 -1.42 28.76 -2.80
N ALA A 337 -2.23 27.72 -2.58
CA ALA A 337 -1.84 26.33 -2.75
C ALA A 337 -1.31 26.07 -4.17
N VAL A 338 -0.20 25.34 -4.28
CA VAL A 338 0.36 24.90 -5.57
C VAL A 338 -0.08 23.47 -5.86
N VAL A 339 -0.88 23.29 -6.90
CA VAL A 339 -1.42 21.98 -7.30
C VAL A 339 -0.76 21.53 -8.59
N THR A 340 -0.14 20.36 -8.58
CA THR A 340 0.48 19.71 -9.74
C THR A 340 -0.21 18.39 -10.01
N THR A 341 -1.12 18.36 -10.99
CA THR A 341 -1.80 17.13 -11.42
C THR A 341 -0.83 16.21 -12.16
N GLY A 342 -0.85 14.92 -11.80
CA GLY A 342 -0.08 13.90 -12.50
C GLY A 342 -0.53 13.71 -13.95
N SER A 343 0.42 13.42 -14.85
CA SER A 343 0.15 13.18 -16.27
C SER A 343 -0.16 11.71 -16.60
N ALA A 344 0.10 10.79 -15.67
CA ALA A 344 0.03 9.34 -15.83
C ALA A 344 -0.92 8.66 -14.81
N LEU A 345 -1.98 9.37 -14.43
CA LEU A 345 -2.93 8.92 -13.41
C LEU A 345 -3.49 7.50 -13.70
N PRO A 346 -3.65 6.65 -12.65
CA PRO A 346 -4.27 5.33 -12.73
C PRO A 346 -5.79 5.44 -13.01
N PRO A 347 -6.52 4.31 -13.12
CA PRO A 347 -7.98 4.33 -13.18
C PRO A 347 -8.63 5.17 -12.07
N ASP A 348 -9.86 5.64 -12.30
CA ASP A 348 -10.61 6.49 -11.39
C ASP A 348 -11.82 5.73 -10.84
N SER A 349 -11.88 5.51 -9.52
CA SER A 349 -13.08 4.97 -8.86
C SER A 349 -14.12 6.03 -8.53
N GLY A 350 -13.82 7.32 -8.70
CA GLY A 350 -14.62 8.45 -8.24
C GLY A 350 -14.34 8.87 -6.79
N THR A 351 -13.63 8.06 -6.00
CA THR A 351 -13.23 8.38 -4.62
C THR A 351 -11.93 9.18 -4.61
N ASN A 352 -11.84 10.20 -3.75
CA ASN A 352 -10.62 10.98 -3.52
C ASN A 352 -9.97 10.58 -2.18
N VAL A 353 -8.71 10.18 -2.21
CA VAL A 353 -7.88 9.93 -1.02
C VAL A 353 -6.87 11.06 -0.88
N VAL A 354 -6.93 11.79 0.23
CA VAL A 354 -6.02 12.89 0.56
C VAL A 354 -5.09 12.44 1.68
N PHE A 355 -3.78 12.47 1.43
CA PHE A 355 -2.76 12.04 2.40
C PHE A 355 -1.95 13.22 2.92
N LEU A 356 -1.80 13.32 4.25
CA LEU A 356 -0.97 14.30 4.95
C LEU A 356 0.18 13.61 5.71
N HIS A 357 1.40 14.02 5.43
CA HIS A 357 2.59 13.63 6.20
C HIS A 357 2.62 14.28 7.60
N GLY A 358 3.54 13.82 8.44
CA GLY A 358 3.71 14.23 9.83
C GLY A 358 4.66 15.40 10.10
N PHE A 359 5.11 15.46 11.36
CA PHE A 359 6.12 16.38 11.87
C PHE A 359 7.53 16.00 11.41
N ASN A 360 8.41 17.00 11.30
CA ASN A 360 9.80 16.86 10.86
C ASN A 360 9.92 16.21 9.47
N VAL A 361 9.04 16.61 8.56
CA VAL A 361 9.08 16.22 7.15
C VAL A 361 9.15 17.49 6.32
N ASN A 362 10.29 17.69 5.67
CA ASN A 362 10.49 18.81 4.76
C ASN A 362 9.82 18.55 3.40
N GLN A 363 9.89 19.53 2.50
CA GLN A 363 9.26 19.40 1.19
C GLN A 363 9.80 18.24 0.33
N ASP A 364 11.09 17.92 0.43
CA ASP A 364 11.70 16.82 -0.32
C ASP A 364 11.34 15.48 0.30
N ASP A 365 11.45 15.34 1.63
CA ASP A 365 11.09 14.11 2.36
C ASP A 365 9.60 13.78 2.25
N ALA A 366 8.74 14.80 2.08
CA ALA A 366 7.32 14.60 1.81
C ALA A 366 7.10 13.78 0.53
N ARG A 367 7.97 13.89 -0.48
CA ARG A 367 7.86 13.12 -1.74
C ARG A 367 7.99 11.62 -1.49
N GLY A 368 8.94 11.20 -0.64
CA GLY A 368 9.08 9.80 -0.24
C GLY A 368 7.85 9.29 0.53
N TRP A 369 7.38 10.03 1.52
CA TRP A 369 6.13 9.67 2.24
C TRP A 369 4.92 9.52 1.31
N GLN A 370 4.79 10.42 0.34
CA GLN A 370 3.68 10.43 -0.60
C GLN A 370 3.76 9.28 -1.61
N ALA A 371 4.95 9.04 -2.17
CA ALA A 371 5.19 7.92 -3.09
C ALA A 371 4.92 6.58 -2.38
N GLU A 372 5.52 6.35 -1.21
CA GLU A 372 5.40 5.10 -0.48
C GLU A 372 3.97 4.80 -0.04
N THR A 373 3.21 5.83 0.38
CA THR A 373 1.79 5.66 0.71
C THR A 373 0.96 5.35 -0.54
N PHE A 374 1.21 6.04 -1.65
CA PHE A 374 0.55 5.77 -2.93
C PHE A 374 0.81 4.33 -3.41
N LYS A 375 2.09 3.90 -3.42
CA LYS A 375 2.49 2.55 -3.84
C LYS A 375 1.72 1.50 -3.03
N ARG A 376 1.67 1.61 -1.69
CA ARG A 376 0.99 0.65 -0.80
C ARG A 376 -0.52 0.59 -1.02
N LEU A 377 -1.17 1.76 -1.16
CA LEU A 377 -2.61 1.82 -1.47
C LEU A 377 -2.91 1.19 -2.84
N TRP A 378 -2.11 1.53 -3.86
CA TRP A 378 -2.27 0.98 -5.20
C TRP A 378 -2.06 -0.54 -5.20
N ARG A 379 -1.00 -1.03 -4.54
CA ARG A 379 -0.71 -2.47 -4.37
C ARG A 379 -1.82 -3.23 -3.67
N SER A 380 -2.56 -2.56 -2.79
CA SER A 380 -3.71 -3.12 -2.07
C SER A 380 -5.04 -2.97 -2.84
N GLY A 381 -4.98 -2.73 -4.17
CA GLY A 381 -6.15 -2.69 -5.04
C GLY A 381 -6.83 -1.32 -5.19
N ALA A 382 -6.39 -0.25 -4.51
CA ALA A 382 -7.06 1.04 -4.58
C ALA A 382 -7.03 1.66 -5.98
N ASN A 383 -8.19 2.13 -6.46
CA ASN A 383 -8.35 2.90 -7.70
C ASN A 383 -8.79 4.36 -7.42
N ALA A 384 -8.60 4.83 -6.19
CA ALA A 384 -8.95 6.20 -5.79
C ALA A 384 -8.00 7.23 -6.42
N ARG A 385 -8.51 8.45 -6.62
CA ARG A 385 -7.67 9.60 -6.95
C ARG A 385 -6.86 9.99 -5.72
N PHE A 386 -5.54 9.85 -5.81
CA PHE A 386 -4.64 10.17 -4.70
C PHE A 386 -4.15 11.62 -4.76
N HIS A 387 -4.27 12.32 -3.64
CA HIS A 387 -3.86 13.70 -3.43
C HIS A 387 -2.83 13.74 -2.32
N ALA A 388 -1.58 13.93 -2.72
CA ALA A 388 -0.41 13.99 -1.87
C ALA A 388 -0.21 15.42 -1.35
N VAL A 389 -0.52 15.66 -0.08
CA VAL A 389 -0.42 17.00 0.54
C VAL A 389 0.94 17.19 1.20
N THR A 390 1.62 18.26 0.83
CA THR A 390 2.81 18.78 1.51
C THR A 390 2.44 20.02 2.31
N TRP A 391 2.81 20.07 3.58
CA TRP A 391 2.61 21.24 4.45
C TRP A 391 3.89 21.55 5.24
N ARG A 392 3.89 22.64 6.00
CA ARG A 392 5.09 23.11 6.72
C ARG A 392 5.18 22.48 8.10
N GLY A 393 5.59 21.20 8.14
CA GLY A 393 5.78 20.41 9.35
C GLY A 393 7.23 20.34 9.87
N ASP A 394 8.12 21.15 9.31
CA ASP A 394 9.58 21.15 9.48
C ASP A 394 10.16 22.52 9.96
N ILE A 395 9.37 23.35 10.66
CA ILE A 395 9.85 24.62 11.23
C ILE A 395 10.87 24.34 12.35
N GLY A 396 12.03 25.00 12.29
CA GLY A 396 13.10 24.96 13.30
C GLY A 396 14.50 24.90 12.67
N LEU A 397 15.55 25.21 13.44
CA LEU A 397 16.96 25.00 13.00
C LEU A 397 17.46 23.58 13.32
N VAL A 398 16.95 22.99 14.41
CA VAL A 398 17.07 21.57 14.74
C VAL A 398 15.66 21.03 14.87
N ASN A 399 15.09 20.58 13.74
CA ASN A 399 13.66 20.35 13.58
C ASN A 399 13.00 19.54 14.71
N ALA A 400 13.70 18.58 15.33
CA ALA A 400 13.17 17.74 16.41
C ALA A 400 12.77 18.51 17.70
N PHE A 401 13.24 19.74 17.91
CA PHE A 401 13.03 20.49 19.16
C PHE A 401 11.94 21.59 19.09
N HIS A 402 11.41 21.86 17.90
CA HIS A 402 10.47 22.96 17.65
C HIS A 402 9.05 22.45 17.35
N TYR A 403 8.62 21.38 18.01
CA TYR A 403 7.29 20.78 17.80
C TYR A 403 6.16 21.81 17.89
N HIS A 404 6.19 22.70 18.89
CA HIS A 404 5.17 23.73 19.11
C HIS A 404 5.00 24.72 17.93
N GLU A 405 6.09 25.05 17.23
CA GLU A 405 6.03 25.92 16.04
C GLU A 405 5.31 25.22 14.89
N ASN A 406 5.47 23.89 14.80
CA ASN A 406 4.81 23.07 13.80
C ASN A 406 3.33 22.81 14.15
N VAL A 407 2.96 22.79 15.42
CA VAL A 407 1.56 22.82 15.85
C VAL A 407 0.87 24.11 15.38
N ILE A 408 1.55 25.26 15.53
CA ILE A 408 1.03 26.55 15.02
C ILE A 408 0.86 26.50 13.50
N SER A 409 1.88 26.03 12.79
CA SER A 409 1.83 25.83 11.34
C SER A 409 0.69 24.89 10.91
N ALA A 410 0.37 23.87 11.71
CA ALA A 410 -0.74 22.97 11.43
C ALA A 410 -2.09 23.70 11.48
N PHE A 411 -2.30 24.56 12.48
CA PHE A 411 -3.48 25.43 12.54
C PHE A 411 -3.54 26.43 11.39
N GLU A 412 -2.42 27.01 10.97
CA GLU A 412 -2.36 27.92 9.81
C GLU A 412 -2.63 27.21 8.48
N THR A 413 -2.29 25.92 8.38
CA THR A 413 -2.50 25.09 7.19
C THR A 413 -3.95 24.62 7.07
N ALA A 414 -4.63 24.36 8.18
CA ALA A 414 -5.99 23.82 8.23
C ALA A 414 -7.02 24.52 7.30
N PRO A 415 -7.16 25.86 7.26
CA PRO A 415 -8.10 26.51 6.35
C PRO A 415 -7.72 26.35 4.87
N ARG A 416 -6.43 26.18 4.55
CA ARG A 416 -5.95 25.92 3.19
C ARG A 416 -6.31 24.51 2.74
N LEU A 417 -6.17 23.53 3.63
CA LEU A 417 -6.60 22.15 3.38
C LEU A 417 -8.10 22.12 3.09
N LYS A 418 -8.91 22.75 3.94
CA LYS A 418 -10.36 22.88 3.73
C LYS A 418 -10.69 23.50 2.37
N SER A 419 -10.03 24.61 2.02
CA SER A 419 -10.25 25.31 0.75
C SER A 419 -9.90 24.45 -0.47
N TYR A 420 -8.87 23.60 -0.35
CA TYR A 420 -8.53 22.64 -1.40
C TYR A 420 -9.56 21.50 -1.51
N LEU A 421 -10.02 20.94 -0.39
CA LEU A 421 -10.99 19.84 -0.42
C LEU A 421 -12.36 20.29 -0.95
N ASP A 422 -12.76 21.55 -0.71
CA ASP A 422 -14.01 22.11 -1.23
C ASP A 422 -14.11 22.06 -2.76
N VAL A 423 -12.98 22.06 -3.49
CA VAL A 423 -12.98 21.99 -4.95
C VAL A 423 -13.00 20.56 -5.50
N LEU A 424 -12.82 19.54 -4.65
CA LEU A 424 -12.88 18.14 -5.05
C LEU A 424 -14.35 17.67 -5.10
N SER A 425 -14.70 16.85 -6.11
CA SER A 425 -16.01 16.20 -6.19
C SER A 425 -16.20 15.16 -5.07
N GLU A 426 -17.42 14.62 -4.93
CA GLU A 426 -17.87 13.82 -3.78
C GLU A 426 -17.04 12.55 -3.50
N ASP A 427 -17.21 12.02 -2.27
CA ASP A 427 -16.45 10.98 -1.55
C ASP A 427 -14.96 11.28 -1.31
N ARG A 428 -14.67 11.76 -0.09
CA ARG A 428 -13.36 12.25 0.35
C ARG A 428 -12.91 11.46 1.57
N ILE A 429 -11.79 10.77 1.42
CA ILE A 429 -11.10 10.07 2.50
C ILE A 429 -9.85 10.88 2.85
N VAL A 430 -9.68 11.23 4.12
CA VAL A 430 -8.44 11.83 4.62
C VAL A 430 -7.66 10.77 5.38
N ILE A 431 -6.38 10.64 5.07
CA ILE A 431 -5.41 9.86 5.81
C ILE A 431 -4.35 10.83 6.29
N ALA A 432 -4.13 10.92 7.60
CA ALA A 432 -3.09 11.78 8.14
C ALA A 432 -2.21 11.00 9.12
N HIS A 433 -0.90 11.23 9.01
CA HIS A 433 0.08 10.64 9.92
C HIS A 433 0.59 11.66 10.93
N SER A 434 0.83 11.24 12.17
CA SER A 434 1.51 12.05 13.19
C SER A 434 0.86 13.44 13.35
N LEU A 435 1.64 14.52 13.29
CA LEU A 435 1.13 15.89 13.42
C LEU A 435 0.28 16.36 12.24
N GLY A 436 0.32 15.68 11.09
CA GLY A 436 -0.64 15.90 10.00
C GLY A 436 -2.08 15.71 10.49
N CYS A 437 -2.29 14.91 11.54
CA CYS A 437 -3.59 14.76 12.17
C CYS A 437 -4.13 16.05 12.79
N MET A 438 -3.26 16.93 13.29
CA MET A 438 -3.68 18.24 13.79
C MET A 438 -4.20 19.13 12.65
N VAL A 439 -3.56 19.09 11.48
CA VAL A 439 -4.01 19.84 10.29
C VAL A 439 -5.42 19.40 9.90
N ALA A 440 -5.62 18.09 9.75
CA ALA A 440 -6.91 17.52 9.36
C ALA A 440 -8.01 17.77 10.42
N SER A 441 -7.69 17.53 11.69
CA SER A 441 -8.64 17.70 12.80
C SER A 441 -9.06 19.17 12.97
N SER A 442 -8.11 20.10 12.90
CA SER A 442 -8.39 21.55 12.92
C SER A 442 -9.23 21.97 11.71
N ALA A 443 -8.92 21.45 10.51
CA ALA A 443 -9.70 21.77 9.32
C ALA A 443 -11.17 21.34 9.46
N ILE A 444 -11.43 20.18 10.09
CA ILE A 444 -12.79 19.70 10.39
C ILE A 444 -13.43 20.58 11.47
N ALA A 445 -12.84 20.61 12.67
CA ALA A 445 -13.45 21.21 13.85
C ALA A 445 -13.54 22.76 13.78
N ASP A 446 -12.51 23.42 13.27
CA ASP A 446 -12.40 24.89 13.31
C ASP A 446 -12.84 25.56 12.01
N HIS A 447 -12.82 24.83 10.88
CA HIS A 447 -13.06 25.38 9.55
C HIS A 447 -14.20 24.69 8.79
N GLY A 448 -14.85 23.70 9.38
CA GLY A 448 -16.02 23.02 8.81
C GLY A 448 -15.70 22.20 7.56
N MET A 449 -14.49 21.65 7.48
CA MET A 449 -14.10 20.75 6.38
C MET A 449 -14.94 19.48 6.43
N THR A 450 -15.61 19.15 5.32
CA THR A 450 -16.45 17.96 5.19
C THR A 450 -15.68 16.81 4.53
N VAL A 451 -15.64 15.67 5.22
CA VAL A 451 -14.95 14.44 4.78
C VAL A 451 -15.79 13.22 5.13
N GLY A 452 -15.77 12.19 4.28
CA GLY A 452 -16.53 10.96 4.50
C GLY A 452 -15.88 10.05 5.54
N LYS A 453 -14.56 9.87 5.43
CA LYS A 453 -13.74 9.10 6.39
C LYS A 453 -12.47 9.85 6.73
N TYR A 454 -12.04 9.72 7.97
CA TYR A 454 -10.77 10.24 8.44
C TYR A 454 -9.99 9.17 9.21
N PHE A 455 -8.83 8.79 8.67
CA PHE A 455 -7.89 7.85 9.26
C PHE A 455 -6.75 8.61 9.93
N MET A 456 -6.70 8.54 11.25
CA MET A 456 -5.60 9.02 12.08
C MET A 456 -4.57 7.90 12.25
N LEU A 457 -3.36 8.07 11.71
CA LEU A 457 -2.26 7.11 11.84
C LEU A 457 -1.21 7.66 12.81
N ASN A 458 -1.01 7.00 13.95
CA ASN A 458 -0.06 7.41 14.99
C ASN A 458 -0.22 8.91 15.31
N ALA A 459 -1.44 9.38 15.59
CA ALA A 459 -1.73 10.81 15.68
C ALA A 459 -0.96 11.52 16.80
N ALA A 460 -0.13 12.51 16.46
CA ALA A 460 0.57 13.36 17.41
C ALA A 460 -0.35 14.51 17.86
N VAL A 461 -1.42 14.15 18.56
CA VAL A 461 -2.46 15.05 19.07
C VAL A 461 -2.88 14.53 20.45
N ALA A 462 -3.12 15.41 21.41
CA ALA A 462 -3.52 15.00 22.75
C ALA A 462 -4.87 14.27 22.69
N SER A 463 -4.95 13.09 23.30
CA SER A 463 -6.17 12.28 23.25
C SER A 463 -7.36 12.97 23.91
N GLU A 464 -7.12 13.81 24.92
CA GLU A 464 -8.13 14.68 25.54
C GLU A 464 -8.79 15.69 24.59
N CYS A 465 -8.20 15.95 23.42
CA CYS A 465 -8.84 16.78 22.40
C CYS A 465 -10.10 16.14 21.85
N PHE A 466 -10.13 14.81 21.79
CA PHE A 466 -11.24 14.03 21.23
C PHE A 466 -12.06 13.31 22.30
N ASP A 467 -11.43 12.92 23.42
CA ASP A 467 -12.07 12.19 24.50
C ASP A 467 -11.66 12.74 25.87
N ALA A 468 -12.56 13.52 26.46
CA ALA A 468 -12.37 14.14 27.76
C ALA A 468 -12.15 13.14 28.91
N SER A 469 -12.50 11.86 28.75
CA SER A 469 -12.30 10.83 29.78
C SER A 469 -10.83 10.42 29.93
N LEU A 470 -9.99 10.72 28.93
CA LEU A 470 -8.56 10.48 28.95
C LEU A 470 -7.76 11.62 29.61
N TRP A 471 -8.42 12.73 29.93
CA TRP A 471 -7.86 13.82 30.72
C TRP A 471 -7.61 13.37 32.16
N ASN A 472 -6.35 13.38 32.61
CA ASN A 472 -5.98 13.00 33.97
C ASN A 472 -5.48 14.22 34.76
N ASP A 473 -6.34 14.78 35.62
CA ASP A 473 -5.97 15.87 36.52
C ASP A 473 -5.54 15.42 37.93
N SER A 474 -5.25 14.13 38.09
CA SER A 474 -4.71 13.62 39.35
C SER A 474 -3.33 14.23 39.62
N PRO A 475 -3.11 14.86 40.78
CA PRO A 475 -1.78 15.31 41.20
C PRO A 475 -0.92 14.17 41.75
N ASP A 476 -1.37 12.91 41.64
CA ASP A 476 -0.62 11.73 42.05
C ASP A 476 0.72 11.67 41.28
N PRO A 477 1.85 11.38 41.95
CA PRO A 477 3.13 11.11 41.29
C PRO A 477 3.09 10.03 40.20
N ALA A 478 2.06 9.18 40.16
CA ALA A 478 1.82 8.22 39.08
C ALA A 478 1.27 8.85 37.78
N ASN A 479 0.93 10.14 37.77
CA ASN A 479 0.52 10.85 36.56
C ASN A 479 1.73 11.32 35.76
N ASP A 480 2.17 10.48 34.83
CA ASP A 480 3.38 10.71 34.01
C ASP A 480 3.32 12.00 33.18
N MET A 481 2.15 12.59 32.93
CA MET A 481 2.02 13.82 32.14
C MET A 481 2.19 15.10 32.97
N VAL A 482 2.33 14.99 34.29
CA VAL A 482 2.57 16.12 35.19
C VAL A 482 4.07 16.22 35.47
N HIS A 483 4.64 17.40 35.26
CA HIS A 483 6.07 17.61 35.51
C HIS A 483 6.39 17.41 37.02
N ASP A 484 7.48 16.72 37.35
CA ASP A 484 7.83 16.28 38.71
C ASP A 484 7.86 17.44 39.73
N ASP A 485 8.42 18.61 39.36
CA ASP A 485 8.40 19.84 40.18
C ASP A 485 6.99 20.29 40.63
N TRP A 486 5.93 19.86 39.96
CA TRP A 486 4.54 20.21 40.23
C TRP A 486 3.79 19.16 41.05
N ALA A 487 4.39 18.01 41.37
CA ALA A 487 3.75 16.92 42.12
C ALA A 487 3.26 17.33 43.52
N ALA A 488 3.83 18.38 44.11
CA ALA A 488 3.42 18.93 45.41
C ALA A 488 2.35 20.03 45.31
N TYR A 489 1.95 20.46 44.11
CA TYR A 489 0.97 21.52 43.89
C TYR A 489 -0.39 20.94 43.54
N THR A 490 -1.47 21.54 44.06
CA THR A 490 -2.84 21.21 43.62
C THR A 490 -2.99 21.50 42.12
N HIS A 491 -3.80 20.67 41.44
CA HIS A 491 -4.01 20.79 40.00
C HIS A 491 -4.63 22.12 39.58
N ALA A 492 -5.31 22.83 40.49
CA ALA A 492 -5.87 24.16 40.21
C ALA A 492 -4.79 25.19 39.84
N CYS A 493 -3.54 24.95 40.23
CA CYS A 493 -2.41 25.82 39.92
C CYS A 493 -1.82 25.57 38.52
N TRP A 494 -2.22 24.52 37.82
CA TRP A 494 -1.64 24.14 36.54
C TRP A 494 -2.15 25.02 35.41
N SER A 495 -1.26 25.42 34.50
CA SER A 495 -1.64 26.16 33.29
C SER A 495 -2.68 25.42 32.44
N ALA A 496 -2.62 24.09 32.38
CA ALA A 496 -3.60 23.23 31.71
C ALA A 496 -5.03 23.38 32.27
N LYS A 497 -5.18 23.67 33.57
CA LYS A 497 -6.48 23.84 34.25
C LYS A 497 -6.95 25.28 34.41
N TRP A 498 -6.10 26.25 34.08
CA TRP A 498 -6.40 27.67 34.30
C TRP A 498 -7.68 28.14 33.59
N HIS A 499 -8.02 27.51 32.45
CA HIS A 499 -9.24 27.77 31.70
C HIS A 499 -10.54 27.55 32.51
N GLU A 500 -10.53 26.63 33.49
CA GLU A 500 -11.72 26.26 34.27
C GLU A 500 -12.24 27.42 35.13
N ILE A 501 -11.35 28.32 35.55
CA ILE A 501 -11.71 29.53 36.31
C ILE A 501 -12.67 30.42 35.52
N PHE A 502 -12.56 30.40 34.19
CA PHE A 502 -13.35 31.24 33.29
C PHE A 502 -14.52 30.50 32.63
N ALA A 503 -14.75 29.22 32.97
CA ALA A 503 -15.78 28.39 32.35
C ALA A 503 -17.21 28.97 32.51
N GLY A 504 -17.45 29.70 33.60
CA GLY A 504 -18.73 30.39 33.86
C GLY A 504 -18.97 31.66 33.02
N SER A 505 -18.00 32.09 32.21
CA SER A 505 -18.03 33.34 31.44
C SER A 505 -17.92 33.06 29.93
N PRO A 506 -19.05 32.87 29.21
CA PRO A 506 -19.03 32.47 27.79
C PRO A 506 -18.31 33.45 26.84
N SER A 507 -18.22 34.72 27.20
CA SER A 507 -17.52 35.76 26.43
C SER A 507 -16.04 35.88 26.78
N ASP A 508 -15.52 35.06 27.71
CA ASP A 508 -14.12 35.08 28.11
C ASP A 508 -13.34 34.03 27.33
N ASP A 509 -12.46 34.46 26.44
CA ASP A 509 -11.66 33.58 25.60
C ASP A 509 -10.63 32.75 26.39
N ARG A 510 -10.32 33.11 27.64
CA ARG A 510 -9.42 32.32 28.50
C ARG A 510 -9.97 30.93 28.81
N ARG A 511 -11.29 30.76 28.80
CA ARG A 511 -11.94 29.44 28.95
C ARG A 511 -11.59 28.46 27.81
N LEU A 512 -11.10 28.99 26.67
CA LEU A 512 -10.72 28.19 25.50
C LEU A 512 -9.23 27.82 25.50
N LEU A 513 -8.47 28.20 26.53
CA LEU A 513 -7.05 27.85 26.69
C LEU A 513 -6.89 26.45 27.27
N THR A 514 -7.46 25.46 26.59
CA THR A 514 -7.41 24.05 26.95
C THR A 514 -7.33 23.16 25.72
N TRP A 515 -6.65 22.03 25.86
CA TRP A 515 -6.71 20.94 24.89
C TRP A 515 -7.92 20.04 25.10
N LYS A 516 -8.50 20.01 26.31
CA LYS A 516 -9.68 19.21 26.64
C LYS A 516 -10.84 19.57 25.71
N GLU A 517 -11.38 18.57 25.00
CA GLU A 517 -12.49 18.67 24.04
C GLU A 517 -12.27 19.67 22.90
N ARG A 518 -11.03 20.14 22.69
CA ARG A 518 -10.70 21.16 21.70
C ARG A 518 -11.04 20.72 20.27
N LEU A 519 -11.02 19.42 20.00
CA LEU A 519 -11.34 18.78 18.72
C LEU A 519 -12.52 17.81 18.86
N GLY A 520 -13.36 17.98 19.89
CA GLY A 520 -14.42 17.04 20.26
C GLY A 520 -15.53 16.88 19.21
N GLY A 521 -15.65 17.79 18.25
CA GLY A 521 -16.60 17.68 17.13
C GLY A 521 -16.17 16.70 16.03
N VAL A 522 -14.86 16.42 15.90
CA VAL A 522 -14.34 15.57 14.80
C VAL A 522 -14.96 14.17 14.77
N PRO A 523 -15.11 13.43 15.89
CA PRO A 523 -15.72 12.10 15.89
C PRO A 523 -17.19 12.06 15.44
N ASP A 524 -17.90 13.19 15.55
CA ASP A 524 -19.31 13.35 15.17
C ASP A 524 -19.46 13.84 13.71
N ASP A 525 -18.52 14.67 13.24
CA ASP A 525 -18.54 15.27 11.89
C ASP A 525 -18.03 14.33 10.79
N THR A 526 -17.33 13.24 11.14
CA THR A 526 -16.79 12.26 10.19
C THR A 526 -16.78 10.83 10.73
N ALA A 527 -16.71 9.84 9.84
CA ALA A 527 -16.32 8.49 10.21
C ALA A 527 -14.82 8.46 10.56
N LEU A 528 -14.52 8.77 11.82
CA LEU A 528 -13.18 8.82 12.39
C LEU A 528 -12.68 7.42 12.77
N TYR A 529 -11.43 7.12 12.41
CA TYR A 529 -10.73 5.91 12.82
C TYR A 529 -9.35 6.27 13.38
N ASN A 530 -9.04 5.79 14.58
CA ASN A 530 -7.73 5.92 15.21
C ASN A 530 -6.94 4.62 15.07
N PHE A 531 -5.95 4.66 14.19
CA PHE A 531 -4.92 3.66 14.05
C PHE A 531 -3.73 4.09 14.89
N PHE A 532 -3.67 3.56 16.11
CA PHE A 532 -2.63 3.86 17.08
C PHE A 532 -1.66 2.69 17.17
N SER A 533 -0.53 2.87 17.83
CA SER A 533 0.38 1.76 18.14
C SER A 533 0.79 1.82 19.61
N THR A 534 0.47 0.78 20.38
CA THR A 534 1.02 0.61 21.74
C THR A 534 2.52 0.42 21.76
N GLY A 535 3.14 0.19 20.60
CA GLY A 535 4.58 0.03 20.42
C GLY A 535 5.32 1.32 20.06
N ASP A 536 4.61 2.43 19.85
CA ASP A 536 5.15 3.70 19.35
C ASP A 536 6.11 4.34 20.37
N GLU A 537 7.38 4.46 19.97
CA GLU A 537 8.46 5.00 20.79
C GLU A 537 8.39 6.53 20.95
N VAL A 538 7.77 7.24 20.00
CA VAL A 538 7.62 8.70 20.03
C VAL A 538 6.61 9.10 21.11
N PHE A 539 5.57 8.28 21.27
CA PHE A 539 4.50 8.49 22.25
C PHE A 539 4.67 7.75 23.56
N GLU A 540 5.72 6.93 23.68
CA GLU A 540 6.10 6.28 24.93
C GLU A 540 6.26 7.32 26.05
N LEU A 541 5.77 7.01 27.26
CA LEU A 541 5.95 7.83 28.45
C LEU A 541 6.98 7.20 29.39
N ARG A 542 7.49 8.02 30.32
CA ARG A 542 8.40 7.60 31.40
C ARG A 542 7.68 7.81 32.72
N ALA A 543 8.01 6.99 33.70
CA ALA A 543 7.55 7.15 35.09
C ALA A 543 8.01 8.45 35.79
N THR A 544 8.91 9.20 35.17
CA THR A 544 9.43 10.48 35.66
C THR A 544 9.58 11.43 34.47
N THR A 545 9.55 12.73 34.74
CA THR A 545 9.76 13.75 33.71
C THR A 545 11.06 13.49 32.92
N PRO A 546 11.00 13.38 31.58
CA PRO A 546 12.18 13.16 30.76
C PRO A 546 13.05 14.43 30.70
N ASP A 547 14.35 14.26 30.83
CA ASP A 547 15.31 15.30 30.50
C ASP A 547 15.54 15.41 28.98
N VAL A 548 16.34 16.39 28.57
CA VAL A 548 16.60 16.68 27.15
C VAL A 548 17.35 15.55 26.42
N VAL A 549 18.07 14.70 27.16
CA VAL A 549 18.88 13.60 26.60
C VAL A 549 18.18 12.24 26.65
N SER A 550 17.01 12.19 27.28
CA SER A 550 16.21 10.98 27.43
C SER A 550 15.82 10.41 26.07
N GLY A 551 16.18 9.15 25.85
CA GLY A 551 15.90 8.40 24.63
C GLY A 551 16.95 8.55 23.51
N LEU A 552 17.88 9.52 23.61
CA LEU A 552 18.84 9.83 22.51
C LEU A 552 19.74 8.65 22.12
N SER A 553 20.05 7.74 23.05
CA SER A 553 20.85 6.54 22.77
C SER A 553 20.12 5.51 21.91
N SER A 554 18.79 5.57 21.88
CA SER A 554 17.92 4.63 21.18
C SER A 554 17.37 5.22 19.88
N SER A 555 16.79 6.42 19.94
CA SER A 555 16.39 7.21 18.77
C SER A 555 16.19 8.68 19.17
N LEU A 556 16.36 9.61 18.24
CA LEU A 556 16.09 11.04 18.51
C LEU A 556 14.62 11.30 18.86
N GLY A 557 13.72 10.43 18.40
CA GLY A 557 12.27 10.55 18.59
C GLY A 557 11.73 9.95 19.89
N ARG A 558 12.46 9.06 20.57
CA ARG A 558 11.91 8.37 21.75
C ARG A 558 11.53 9.36 22.86
N TYR A 559 10.34 9.18 23.43
CA TYR A 559 9.73 10.08 24.43
C TYR A 559 9.50 11.52 23.95
N ALA A 560 9.53 11.79 22.63
CA ALA A 560 9.41 13.17 22.14
C ALA A 560 8.08 13.82 22.53
N TRP A 561 6.98 13.08 22.51
CA TRP A 561 5.69 13.57 22.99
C TRP A 561 5.72 13.97 24.46
N HIS A 562 6.27 13.10 25.31
CA HIS A 562 6.39 13.39 26.73
C HIS A 562 7.26 14.64 26.96
N LYS A 563 8.45 14.69 26.36
CA LYS A 563 9.38 15.83 26.48
C LYS A 563 8.73 17.14 26.05
N GLN A 564 8.06 17.17 24.90
CA GLN A 564 7.50 18.42 24.40
C GLN A 564 6.34 18.91 25.28
N GLU A 565 5.53 18.03 25.87
CA GLU A 565 4.46 18.45 26.79
C GLU A 565 4.96 18.85 28.19
N THR A 566 5.84 18.06 28.82
CA THR A 566 6.30 18.36 30.19
C THR A 566 7.34 19.47 30.24
N LEU A 567 8.00 19.82 29.14
CA LEU A 567 8.98 20.92 29.12
C LEU A 567 8.40 22.27 28.64
N LYS A 568 7.11 22.36 28.34
CA LYS A 568 6.43 23.65 28.10
C LYS A 568 6.65 24.60 29.26
N GLY A 569 7.07 25.83 28.96
CA GLY A 569 7.36 26.88 29.92
C GLY A 569 8.71 26.77 30.65
N ARG A 570 9.55 25.79 30.31
CA ARG A 570 10.88 25.56 30.93
C ARG A 570 12.06 26.06 30.08
N GLY A 571 11.82 26.43 28.83
CA GLY A 571 12.82 26.64 27.76
C GLY A 571 13.66 27.91 27.79
N THR A 572 13.78 28.62 28.91
CA THR A 572 14.77 29.72 29.01
C THR A 572 16.19 29.22 29.30
N GLU A 573 16.34 27.93 29.66
CA GLU A 573 17.60 27.29 30.09
C GLU A 573 17.90 25.95 29.35
N THR A 574 17.12 25.56 28.33
CA THR A 574 17.20 24.23 27.67
C THR A 574 17.04 24.28 26.15
N LEU A 575 17.63 23.29 25.45
CA LEU A 575 17.50 23.06 23.99
C LEU A 575 16.07 22.64 23.55
N VAL A 576 15.19 22.33 24.50
CA VAL A 576 13.81 21.85 24.32
C VAL A 576 12.87 22.57 25.29
N GLY A 577 11.58 22.68 24.92
CA GLY A 577 10.56 23.40 25.69
C GLY A 577 10.37 24.84 25.22
N THR A 578 9.59 25.63 25.95
CA THR A 578 9.22 27.01 25.56
C THR A 578 9.47 28.00 26.69
N SER A 579 9.64 29.29 26.35
CA SER A 579 9.73 30.36 27.35
C SER A 579 8.35 30.84 27.86
N TRP A 580 7.26 30.18 27.46
CA TRP A 580 5.88 30.61 27.69
C TRP A 580 5.35 30.07 29.02
N ALA A 581 4.03 30.12 29.25
CA ALA A 581 3.36 29.40 30.31
C ALA A 581 3.60 27.88 30.17
N GLY A 582 3.12 27.11 31.14
CA GLY A 582 3.35 25.67 31.19
C GLY A 582 3.72 25.27 32.60
N TRP A 583 4.86 24.61 32.74
CA TRP A 583 5.41 24.12 33.99
C TRP A 583 6.53 25.01 34.57
N GLY A 584 6.80 26.15 33.94
CA GLY A 584 7.69 27.17 34.52
C GLY A 584 6.99 27.96 35.61
N PHE A 585 7.73 28.38 36.64
CA PHE A 585 7.25 29.32 37.66
C PHE A 585 7.53 30.77 37.23
N GLU A 586 6.65 31.71 37.58
CA GLU A 586 6.73 33.13 37.21
C GLU A 586 7.93 33.89 37.82
N ARG A 587 8.47 33.42 38.94
CA ARG A 587 9.76 33.88 39.52
C ARG A 587 10.49 32.70 40.13
N ALA A 588 11.82 32.75 40.17
CA ALA A 588 12.64 31.80 40.92
C ALA A 588 12.26 31.87 42.41
N PHE A 589 11.29 31.05 42.82
CA PHE A 589 11.09 30.72 44.22
C PHE A 589 12.30 29.86 44.61
N THR A 590 13.30 30.47 45.25
CA THR A 590 14.42 29.72 45.85
C THR A 590 13.84 28.86 46.96
N TYR A 591 13.65 27.57 46.68
CA TYR A 591 13.17 26.55 47.60
C TYR A 591 14.01 26.53 48.88
N GLN A 592 13.42 26.94 50.02
CA GLN A 592 13.68 26.32 51.32
C GLN A 592 12.39 26.36 52.18
N MET A 593 11.78 25.18 52.36
CA MET A 593 10.71 24.78 53.33
C MET A 593 9.26 24.75 52.78
N PRO A 594 8.39 23.85 53.32
CA PRO A 594 7.42 23.07 52.55
C PRO A 594 6.27 23.91 52.01
N CYS A 595 6.03 23.77 50.71
CA CYS A 595 4.84 24.24 50.01
C CYS A 595 3.61 23.47 50.49
N VAL A 596 2.41 23.97 50.15
CA VAL A 596 1.09 23.42 50.50
C VAL A 596 1.06 21.91 50.24
N THR A 597 1.41 21.14 51.26
CA THR A 597 1.29 19.69 51.25
C THR A 597 -0.19 19.38 51.27
N SER A 598 -0.65 18.59 50.30
CA SER A 598 -1.97 17.97 50.29
C SER A 598 -2.12 16.98 51.45
N SER A 599 -2.16 17.45 52.70
CA SER A 599 -2.86 16.72 53.76
C SER A 599 -4.31 17.14 53.70
N TRP A 600 -5.06 16.51 52.80
CA TRP A 600 -6.52 16.48 52.82
C TRP A 600 -6.98 15.73 54.09
N SER A 601 -6.78 16.37 55.26
CA SER A 601 -7.31 16.00 56.58
C SER A 601 -6.92 17.06 57.62
N GLY A 602 -7.42 18.28 57.48
CA GLY A 602 -7.64 19.21 58.61
C GLY A 602 -6.45 19.60 59.49
N VAL A 603 -5.32 20.06 58.94
CA VAL A 603 -4.27 20.71 59.75
C VAL A 603 -3.67 21.91 59.01
N ASP A 604 -3.46 23.02 59.73
CA ASP A 604 -2.82 24.26 59.29
C ASP A 604 -1.55 24.02 58.45
N GLY A 605 -1.47 24.67 57.27
CA GLY A 605 -0.31 24.65 56.37
C GLY A 605 -0.05 26.03 55.73
N PRO A 606 1.23 26.43 55.49
CA PRO A 606 1.63 27.83 55.32
C PRO A 606 1.47 28.35 53.88
N GLY A 607 1.11 29.63 53.76
CA GLY A 607 1.03 30.38 52.50
C GLY A 607 2.39 30.73 51.87
N PHE A 608 2.34 31.25 50.63
CA PHE A 608 3.50 31.69 49.84
C PHE A 608 4.38 32.69 50.59
N LYS A 609 5.69 32.42 50.71
CA LYS A 609 6.70 33.45 51.04
C LYS A 609 7.48 33.84 49.78
N ILE A 610 7.33 35.10 49.38
CA ILE A 610 8.17 35.74 48.38
C ILE A 610 9.43 36.26 49.09
N THR A 611 10.61 35.74 48.74
CA THR A 611 11.87 36.43 49.05
C THR A 611 12.47 36.95 47.75
N HIS A 612 12.17 38.21 47.42
CA HIS A 612 13.01 38.99 46.53
C HIS A 612 13.21 40.38 47.13
N ASN A 613 14.46 40.87 47.09
CA ASN A 613 14.90 42.16 47.62
C ASN A 613 13.98 43.31 47.16
N GLY A 614 13.03 43.73 48.01
CA GLY A 614 12.27 44.97 47.85
C GLY A 614 10.75 44.85 47.76
N ALA A 615 10.13 43.66 47.83
CA ALA A 615 8.67 43.54 47.93
C ALA A 615 8.20 43.51 49.40
N TYR A 616 7.04 44.13 49.66
CA TYR A 616 6.36 44.19 50.97
C TYR A 616 6.29 42.81 51.66
N PRO A 617 6.30 42.74 53.01
CA PRO A 617 6.19 41.47 53.73
C PRO A 617 4.92 40.71 53.28
N PRO A 618 5.00 39.39 53.08
CA PRO A 618 3.81 38.60 52.76
C PRO A 618 2.78 38.75 53.89
N PRO A 619 1.48 38.90 53.58
CA PRO A 619 0.46 38.90 54.61
C PRO A 619 0.49 37.59 55.40
N GLU A 620 0.22 37.68 56.71
CA GLU A 620 0.04 36.53 57.58
C GLU A 620 -1.07 35.62 57.01
N VAL A 621 -0.71 34.37 56.71
CA VAL A 621 -1.61 33.25 56.38
C VAL A 621 -2.57 33.54 55.20
N GLN A 622 -2.12 33.27 53.97
CA GLN A 622 -3.04 33.07 52.85
C GLN A 622 -3.74 31.70 53.03
N THR A 623 -5.06 31.70 53.23
CA THR A 623 -5.86 30.47 53.21
C THR A 623 -5.99 29.96 51.76
N GLU A 624 -6.26 28.67 51.57
CA GLU A 624 -6.52 28.06 50.24
C GLU A 624 -7.57 28.85 49.44
N SER A 625 -8.60 29.35 50.11
CA SER A 625 -9.63 30.19 49.50
C SER A 625 -9.12 31.53 48.97
N VAL A 626 -8.10 32.13 49.61
CA VAL A 626 -7.48 33.38 49.17
C VAL A 626 -6.56 33.10 47.98
N LEU A 627 -5.77 32.01 48.04
CA LEU A 627 -4.94 31.61 46.91
C LEU A 627 -5.77 31.33 45.66
N LEU A 628 -6.83 30.51 45.79
CA LEU A 628 -7.73 30.18 44.68
C LEU A 628 -8.48 31.41 44.14
N ALA A 629 -8.80 32.38 45.01
CA ALA A 629 -9.44 33.63 44.61
C ALA A 629 -8.49 34.59 43.87
N GLU A 630 -7.16 34.39 43.95
CA GLU A 630 -6.17 35.21 43.26
C GLU A 630 -5.62 34.55 41.98
N LEU A 631 -5.97 33.29 41.68
CA LEU A 631 -5.40 32.55 40.53
C LEU A 631 -5.82 33.11 39.15
N ASP A 632 -6.90 33.89 39.08
CA ASP A 632 -7.36 34.56 37.87
C ASP A 632 -6.43 35.71 37.45
N GLU A 633 -5.87 36.45 38.41
CA GLU A 633 -4.95 37.58 38.21
C GLU A 633 -3.47 37.22 38.46
N HIS A 634 -3.20 36.25 39.35
CA HIS A 634 -1.88 35.91 39.86
C HIS A 634 -1.62 34.38 39.88
N PRO A 635 -1.62 33.71 38.73
CA PRO A 635 -1.32 32.27 38.70
C PRO A 635 0.13 31.97 39.10
N VAL A 636 0.33 30.74 39.58
CA VAL A 636 1.64 30.22 40.03
C VAL A 636 2.60 29.99 38.85
N PHE A 637 2.07 29.53 37.72
CA PHE A 637 2.85 29.27 36.51
C PHE A 637 3.31 30.58 35.86
N ARG A 638 4.31 30.49 34.98
CA ARG A 638 4.90 31.61 34.26
C ARG A 638 3.87 32.37 33.41
N ARG A 639 3.80 33.68 33.59
CA ARG A 639 2.80 34.58 32.98
C ARG A 639 3.27 35.13 31.63
N ASN A 640 3.62 34.23 30.71
CA ASN A 640 4.08 34.60 29.38
C ASN A 640 3.34 33.78 28.31
N PRO A 641 2.77 34.39 27.26
CA PRO A 641 2.72 35.81 26.95
C PRO A 641 1.66 36.55 27.77
N SER A 642 1.82 37.86 27.94
CA SER A 642 0.81 38.70 28.60
C SER A 642 -0.57 38.64 27.93
N SER A 643 -0.63 38.31 26.64
CA SER A 643 -1.87 38.14 25.89
C SER A 643 -2.76 37.01 26.39
N MET A 644 -2.24 36.03 27.15
CA MET A 644 -3.10 35.00 27.74
C MET A 644 -3.99 35.54 28.87
N PHE A 645 -3.69 36.73 29.41
CA PHE A 645 -4.43 37.36 30.52
C PHE A 645 -5.52 38.32 30.06
N THR A 646 -5.83 38.37 28.76
CA THR A 646 -6.93 39.16 28.22
C THR A 646 -8.18 38.29 28.06
N ASN A 647 -9.36 38.84 28.33
CA ASN A 647 -10.63 38.13 28.14
C ASN A 647 -11.04 37.99 26.66
N THR A 648 -10.34 38.69 25.75
CA THR A 648 -10.48 38.57 24.29
C THR A 648 -9.13 38.14 23.73
N ILE A 649 -9.06 36.96 23.11
CA ILE A 649 -7.84 36.36 22.59
C ILE A 649 -8.08 35.95 21.13
N PRO A 650 -7.46 36.64 20.15
CA PRO A 650 -7.58 36.26 18.74
C PRO A 650 -7.22 34.80 18.51
N ALA A 651 -7.92 34.12 17.58
CA ALA A 651 -7.74 32.68 17.35
C ALA A 651 -6.29 32.27 17.07
N ALA A 652 -5.55 33.05 16.26
CA ALA A 652 -4.14 32.80 16.00
C ALA A 652 -3.29 32.85 17.28
N VAL A 653 -3.49 33.89 18.11
CA VAL A 653 -2.79 34.04 19.39
C VAL A 653 -3.17 32.93 20.36
N ARG A 654 -4.46 32.52 20.39
CA ARG A 654 -4.93 31.39 21.18
C ARG A 654 -4.23 30.09 20.78
N ASN A 655 -4.10 29.82 19.47
CA ASN A 655 -3.41 28.65 18.96
C ASN A 655 -1.91 28.65 19.33
N GLU A 656 -1.25 29.81 19.31
CA GLU A 656 0.12 29.93 19.82
C GLU A 656 0.22 29.64 21.32
N ILE A 657 -0.71 30.16 22.13
CA ILE A 657 -0.74 29.93 23.57
C ILE A 657 -0.97 28.44 23.87
N LEU A 658 -1.90 27.79 23.16
CA LEU A 658 -2.13 26.34 23.28
C LEU A 658 -0.86 25.55 22.93
N ALA A 659 -0.27 25.84 21.78
CA ALA A 659 0.90 25.12 21.29
C ALA A 659 2.11 25.26 22.21
N LYS A 660 2.40 26.47 22.69
CA LYS A 660 3.63 26.79 23.43
C LYS A 660 3.45 26.80 24.95
N GLY A 661 2.25 27.09 25.45
CA GLY A 661 2.01 27.51 26.83
C GLY A 661 1.06 26.62 27.64
N ILE A 662 0.25 25.78 26.98
CA ILE A 662 -0.71 24.90 27.63
C ILE A 662 -0.27 23.45 27.41
N PRO A 663 0.18 22.74 28.46
CA PRO A 663 0.49 21.32 28.40
C PRO A 663 -0.76 20.48 28.20
N ALA A 664 -0.64 19.43 27.40
CA ALA A 664 -1.58 18.32 27.42
C ALA A 664 -1.32 17.48 28.68
N ILE A 665 -2.39 16.98 29.30
CA ILE A 665 -2.28 16.11 30.49
C ILE A 665 -2.86 14.71 30.27
N SER A 666 -2.85 14.29 29.00
CA SER A 666 -3.22 12.96 28.52
C SER A 666 -2.16 12.41 27.58
N HIS A 667 -2.25 11.11 27.30
CA HIS A 667 -1.42 10.49 26.28
C HIS A 667 -1.76 11.05 24.89
N SER A 668 -0.84 10.87 23.94
CA SER A 668 -1.11 11.07 22.52
C SER A 668 -2.20 10.12 22.02
N ALA A 669 -3.12 10.57 21.19
CA ALA A 669 -4.11 9.70 20.52
C ALA A 669 -3.43 8.58 19.70
N GLY A 670 -2.18 8.76 19.29
CA GLY A 670 -1.39 7.77 18.57
C GLY A 670 -0.86 6.58 19.38
N ILE A 671 -1.06 6.52 20.71
CA ILE A 671 -0.67 5.36 21.55
C ILE A 671 -1.83 4.75 22.36
N VAL A 672 -2.98 5.43 22.42
CA VAL A 672 -4.12 5.02 23.23
C VAL A 672 -5.42 5.04 22.41
N ALA A 673 -6.32 4.12 22.71
CA ALA A 673 -7.67 4.13 22.16
C ALA A 673 -8.47 5.32 22.75
N CYS A 674 -9.22 6.01 21.89
CA CYS A 674 -10.10 7.10 22.29
C CYS A 674 -11.56 6.61 22.34
N GLY A 675 -12.38 7.17 23.24
CA GLY A 675 -13.79 6.84 23.44
C GLY A 675 -14.72 7.32 22.32
N PHE A 676 -14.43 6.95 21.07
CA PHE A 676 -15.29 7.28 19.94
C PHE A 676 -16.59 6.46 19.97
N PRO A 677 -17.73 7.06 19.58
CA PRO A 677 -18.96 6.30 19.45
C PRO A 677 -18.74 5.12 18.49
N PRO A 678 -19.30 3.92 18.78
CA PRO A 678 -19.11 2.76 17.92
C PRO A 678 -19.50 3.09 16.48
N GLY A 679 -18.65 2.72 15.53
CA GLY A 679 -18.91 2.92 14.11
C GLY A 679 -19.96 1.96 13.58
N THR A 680 -20.51 2.27 12.41
CA THR A 680 -21.41 1.39 11.66
C THR A 680 -20.72 0.09 11.22
N ILE A 681 -19.39 0.09 11.15
CA ILE A 681 -18.54 -1.04 10.75
C ILE A 681 -17.39 -1.16 11.75
N GLY A 682 -17.56 -1.99 12.78
CA GLY A 682 -16.48 -2.41 13.69
C GLY A 682 -15.90 -1.35 14.63
N THR A 683 -14.76 -1.70 15.23
CA THR A 683 -14.03 -0.85 16.19
C THR A 683 -13.38 0.32 15.46
N ARG A 684 -13.60 1.55 15.95
CA ARG A 684 -12.95 2.78 15.44
C ARG A 684 -11.53 3.01 16.01
N ASN A 685 -11.06 2.12 16.89
CA ASN A 685 -9.72 2.13 17.47
C ASN A 685 -9.03 0.81 17.13
N LEU A 686 -7.84 0.91 16.54
CA LEU A 686 -7.15 -0.19 15.88
C LEU A 686 -5.67 -0.12 16.29
N ASP A 687 -5.18 -1.13 17.03
CA ASP A 687 -3.79 -1.13 17.51
C ASP A 687 -2.88 -1.82 16.49
N MET A 688 -2.14 -1.03 15.72
CA MET A 688 -1.19 -1.50 14.70
C MET A 688 -0.11 -2.43 15.27
N ASN A 689 0.26 -2.26 16.53
CA ASN A 689 1.27 -3.09 17.16
C ASN A 689 0.80 -4.54 17.37
N ILE A 690 -0.53 -4.74 17.48
CA ILE A 690 -1.17 -6.01 17.80
C ILE A 690 -1.88 -6.60 16.57
N ASP A 691 -2.70 -5.81 15.89
CA ASP A 691 -3.69 -6.29 14.94
C ASP A 691 -3.17 -6.40 13.50
N PHE A 692 -2.08 -5.70 13.18
CA PHE A 692 -1.65 -5.48 11.78
C PHE A 692 -0.29 -6.08 11.43
N LYS A 693 0.29 -6.87 12.33
CA LYS A 693 1.51 -7.63 12.03
C LYS A 693 1.19 -8.96 11.35
N PRO A 694 2.04 -9.44 10.43
CA PRO A 694 1.86 -10.76 9.82
C PRO A 694 1.82 -11.88 10.85
N ALA A 695 1.28 -13.03 10.43
CA ALA A 695 1.11 -14.21 11.27
C ALA A 695 2.40 -14.58 12.04
N GLY A 696 2.26 -14.88 13.33
CA GLY A 696 3.38 -15.19 14.21
C GLY A 696 4.19 -13.96 14.67
N GLY A 697 3.73 -12.74 14.39
CA GLY A 697 4.42 -11.51 14.78
C GLY A 697 5.74 -11.32 14.03
N ALA A 698 5.78 -11.74 12.75
CA ALA A 698 6.94 -11.50 11.90
C ALA A 698 7.20 -9.99 11.78
N TRP A 699 8.46 -9.59 11.90
CA TRP A 699 8.87 -8.18 11.86
C TRP A 699 10.30 -8.10 11.34
N GLY A 700 10.56 -7.19 10.40
CA GLY A 700 11.85 -7.05 9.72
C GLY A 700 12.99 -6.49 10.59
N ARG A 701 12.68 -6.14 11.84
CA ARG A 701 13.64 -5.60 12.80
C ARG A 701 13.49 -6.26 14.16
N ILE A 702 14.61 -6.46 14.85
CA ILE A 702 14.67 -6.74 16.28
C ILE A 702 15.61 -5.75 16.96
N HIS A 703 15.06 -4.64 17.43
CA HIS A 703 15.84 -3.59 18.08
C HIS A 703 16.15 -3.94 19.54
N GLU A 704 17.29 -3.51 20.07
CA GLU A 704 17.67 -3.79 21.47
C GLU A 704 16.65 -3.20 22.46
N ASP A 705 16.30 -1.91 22.29
CA ASP A 705 15.34 -1.23 23.15
C ASP A 705 13.87 -1.54 22.85
N TYR A 706 13.54 -1.84 21.59
CA TYR A 706 12.14 -1.84 21.12
C TYR A 706 11.67 -3.22 20.66
N GLY A 707 12.56 -4.20 20.60
CA GLY A 707 12.27 -5.53 20.04
C GLY A 707 11.61 -5.43 18.67
N LYS A 708 10.43 -6.04 18.58
CA LYS A 708 9.57 -6.11 17.38
C LYS A 708 8.35 -5.19 17.45
N ARG A 709 8.41 -4.10 18.23
CA ARG A 709 7.32 -3.12 18.31
C ARG A 709 7.09 -2.43 16.96
N TRP A 710 5.84 -2.09 16.68
CA TRP A 710 5.47 -1.21 15.58
C TRP A 710 5.76 0.24 16.00
N LEU A 711 6.76 0.86 15.38
CA LEU A 711 7.26 2.19 15.68
C LEU A 711 6.55 3.28 14.87
N HIS A 712 6.78 4.54 15.23
CA HIS A 712 6.03 5.70 14.75
C HIS A 712 5.91 5.81 13.23
N ASN A 713 6.97 5.48 12.49
CA ASN A 713 7.04 5.59 11.03
C ASN A 713 6.96 4.24 10.31
N ASP A 714 6.78 3.13 11.03
CA ASP A 714 6.91 1.79 10.44
C ASP A 714 5.90 1.53 9.31
N MET A 715 4.78 2.28 9.24
CA MET A 715 3.85 2.22 8.10
C MET A 715 4.52 2.51 6.74
N LYS A 716 5.56 3.37 6.75
CA LYS A 716 6.40 3.70 5.60
C LYS A 716 7.71 2.94 5.68
N ASP A 717 8.40 3.00 6.82
CA ASP A 717 9.79 2.61 6.93
C ASP A 717 10.01 1.08 6.95
N MET A 718 8.94 0.28 7.09
CA MET A 718 9.02 -1.17 6.92
C MET A 718 8.57 -1.59 5.52
N ALA A 719 9.19 -2.64 5.00
CA ALA A 719 8.75 -3.27 3.75
C ALA A 719 7.26 -3.63 3.80
N PHE A 720 6.58 -3.53 2.64
CA PHE A 720 5.16 -3.84 2.52
C PHE A 720 4.81 -5.26 3.02
N PHE A 721 5.74 -6.21 2.91
CA PHE A 721 5.64 -7.53 3.52
C PHE A 721 5.19 -7.50 4.99
N TYR A 722 5.69 -6.56 5.79
CA TYR A 722 5.35 -6.45 7.21
C TYR A 722 4.12 -5.58 7.48
N THR A 723 3.71 -4.74 6.53
CA THR A 723 2.67 -3.73 6.75
C THR A 723 1.42 -3.92 5.89
N HIS A 724 1.39 -4.91 5.00
CA HIS A 724 0.29 -5.14 4.05
C HIS A 724 -1.08 -5.21 4.71
N LEU A 725 -1.20 -5.83 5.89
CA LEU A 725 -2.48 -5.95 6.61
C LEU A 725 -3.10 -4.58 6.95
N LEU A 726 -2.29 -3.54 7.16
CA LEU A 726 -2.78 -2.17 7.40
C LEU A 726 -3.59 -1.64 6.21
N PHE A 727 -3.18 -2.02 5.01
CA PHE A 727 -3.78 -1.57 3.75
C PHE A 727 -4.81 -2.57 3.20
N GLU A 728 -4.67 -3.86 3.51
CA GLU A 728 -5.47 -4.96 2.96
C GLU A 728 -6.63 -5.45 3.84
N GLY A 729 -6.60 -5.26 5.18
CA GLY A 729 -7.31 -6.03 6.22
C GLY A 729 -8.77 -6.52 5.99
N PRO A 730 -9.40 -7.29 6.90
CA PRO A 730 -10.62 -8.07 6.64
C PRO A 730 -11.88 -7.31 6.14
N ASN A 731 -11.83 -5.97 6.11
CA ASN A 731 -12.80 -5.05 5.49
C ASN A 731 -12.13 -3.91 4.68
N GLY A 732 -10.93 -4.11 4.11
CA GLY A 732 -10.13 -3.06 3.42
C GLY A 732 -10.02 -1.78 4.24
N ALA A 733 -9.42 -1.87 5.43
CA ALA A 733 -9.56 -0.89 6.51
C ALA A 733 -9.24 0.57 6.11
N ILE A 734 -8.34 0.77 5.13
CA ILE A 734 -8.03 2.09 4.53
C ILE A 734 -8.52 2.20 3.07
N THR A 735 -8.69 1.09 2.36
CA THR A 735 -8.84 1.04 0.89
C THR A 735 -10.28 1.01 0.35
N HIS A 736 -11.31 0.73 1.17
CA HIS A 736 -12.69 0.66 0.67
C HIS A 736 -13.46 2.00 0.75
N GLY A 737 -13.50 2.71 -0.39
CA GLY A 737 -14.47 3.76 -0.75
C GLY A 737 -15.68 3.23 -1.54
N HIS A 738 -16.12 1.99 -1.31
CA HIS A 738 -17.33 1.46 -1.93
C HIS A 738 -18.14 0.59 -0.96
N VAL A 739 -19.46 0.83 -0.98
CA VAL A 739 -20.53 0.06 -0.33
C VAL A 739 -20.48 -1.39 -0.85
N PRO A 740 -20.69 -2.42 -0.01
CA PRO A 740 -20.62 -3.81 -0.46
C PRO A 740 -21.65 -4.08 -1.55
N HIS A 741 -21.20 -4.64 -2.66
CA HIS A 741 -22.09 -5.42 -3.51
C HIS A 741 -22.58 -6.62 -2.69
N GLU A 742 -23.89 -6.73 -2.58
CA GLU A 742 -24.58 -7.83 -1.92
C GLU A 742 -24.09 -9.20 -2.43
N SER A 743 -24.05 -10.14 -1.48
CA SER A 743 -24.13 -11.60 -1.66
C SER A 743 -22.92 -12.35 -2.22
N ILE A 744 -22.09 -12.87 -1.31
CA ILE A 744 -21.79 -14.32 -1.30
C ILE A 744 -21.95 -14.81 0.15
N SER A 745 -23.20 -14.88 0.61
CA SER A 745 -23.58 -15.82 1.66
C SER A 745 -23.59 -17.21 1.03
N GLY A 746 -22.50 -17.96 1.20
CA GLY A 746 -22.44 -19.35 0.77
C GLY A 746 -21.05 -19.82 0.39
N LEU A 747 -20.16 -19.94 1.37
CA LEU A 747 -19.04 -20.91 1.38
C LEU A 747 -18.44 -21.00 2.79
N GLU A 748 -19.30 -21.26 3.78
CA GLU A 748 -18.87 -22.15 4.85
C GLU A 748 -18.66 -23.54 4.24
N THR A 749 -17.58 -24.22 4.65
CA THR A 749 -17.11 -25.55 4.22
C THR A 749 -16.29 -25.62 2.93
N ARG A 750 -14.96 -25.56 3.06
CA ARG A 750 -14.00 -26.50 2.41
C ARG A 750 -12.60 -26.38 3.05
N CYS A 751 -12.55 -26.68 4.35
CA CYS A 751 -11.32 -27.11 5.00
C CYS A 751 -11.27 -28.63 4.85
N ASP A 752 -10.70 -29.14 3.76
CA ASP A 752 -10.23 -30.54 3.67
C ASP A 752 -9.38 -30.76 2.40
N TRP A 753 -8.10 -30.40 2.48
CA TRP A 753 -7.04 -30.98 1.65
C TRP A 753 -5.80 -31.27 2.50
N ARG A 754 -5.97 -32.11 3.53
CA ARG A 754 -4.89 -32.92 4.10
C ARG A 754 -5.24 -34.38 3.94
N LYS A 755 -4.79 -34.98 2.83
CA LYS A 755 -4.39 -36.39 2.62
C LYS A 755 -4.58 -36.75 1.15
N THR A 756 -3.48 -36.84 0.40
CA THR A 756 -3.05 -38.06 -0.32
C THR A 756 -1.84 -37.72 -1.19
N ALA A 757 -0.66 -38.08 -0.72
CA ALA A 757 0.45 -38.48 -1.58
C ALA A 757 1.22 -39.57 -0.83
N ALA A 758 0.86 -40.82 -1.10
CA ALA A 758 1.64 -41.98 -0.71
C ALA A 758 2.56 -42.35 -1.87
N CYS A 759 3.87 -42.35 -1.64
CA CYS A 759 4.85 -43.18 -2.32
C CYS A 759 6.03 -43.47 -1.37
N GLN A 760 5.85 -44.51 -0.55
CA GLN A 760 6.73 -45.66 -0.22
C GLN A 760 8.30 -45.55 -0.19
N PRO A 761 9.00 -46.46 0.52
CA PRO A 761 9.91 -46.09 1.63
C PRO A 761 11.37 -46.57 1.50
N ALA A 762 12.26 -45.97 2.31
CA ALA A 762 13.51 -46.53 2.87
C ALA A 762 14.09 -45.44 3.82
N ALA A 763 14.67 -45.66 4.99
CA ALA A 763 15.06 -46.82 5.75
C ALA A 763 15.01 -46.43 7.25
N SER A 764 14.82 -47.45 8.09
CA SER A 764 14.81 -47.41 9.55
C SER A 764 16.07 -46.79 10.18
N VAL A 765 15.89 -45.83 11.10
CA VAL A 765 16.81 -45.62 12.22
C VAL A 765 15.99 -45.46 13.50
N THR A 766 16.03 -46.50 14.32
CA THR A 766 15.46 -46.59 15.66
C THR A 766 16.35 -45.82 16.63
N LEU A 767 15.83 -44.86 17.40
CA LEU A 767 16.41 -44.49 18.69
C LEU A 767 15.30 -44.07 19.66
N ALA A 768 15.29 -44.75 20.79
CA ALA A 768 14.23 -44.79 21.78
C ALA A 768 14.17 -43.52 22.65
N ALA A 769 12.96 -43.08 22.96
CA ALA A 769 12.68 -42.17 24.07
C ALA A 769 12.76 -42.94 25.40
N GLY A 770 13.63 -42.49 26.31
CA GLY A 770 13.69 -42.94 27.69
C GLY A 770 13.53 -41.75 28.63
N TRP A 771 12.35 -41.64 29.24
CA TRP A 771 12.11 -40.79 30.40
C TRP A 771 12.86 -41.32 31.63
N ARG A 772 13.49 -40.44 32.41
CA ARG A 772 13.55 -40.52 33.89
C ARG A 772 14.04 -39.21 34.51
N ASN A 773 13.46 -38.95 35.68
CA ASN A 773 13.44 -37.72 36.48
C ASN A 773 14.64 -37.67 37.47
N PRO A 774 14.71 -36.73 38.43
CA PRO A 774 15.83 -35.84 38.72
C PRO A 774 16.73 -36.33 39.88
N GLU A 775 17.87 -35.69 40.11
CA GLU A 775 18.42 -35.30 41.44
C GLU A 775 19.94 -35.11 41.45
N SER A 776 20.34 -34.13 42.26
CA SER A 776 21.62 -33.97 42.97
C SER A 776 22.86 -33.43 42.23
N ARG A 777 23.22 -32.22 42.68
CA ARG A 777 24.54 -31.55 42.70
C ARG A 777 25.64 -32.45 43.31
N PRO A 778 26.95 -32.15 43.12
CA PRO A 778 27.61 -30.95 43.64
C PRO A 778 27.75 -29.79 42.65
#